data_AF-B4R614-F1
#
_entry.id   AF-B4R614-F1
#
_cell.length_a   1.000
_cell.length_b   1.000
_cell.length_c   1.000
_cell.angle_alpha   90.00
_cell.angle_beta   90.00
_cell.angle_gamma   90.00
#
_symmetry.space_group_name_H-M   'P 1'
#
loop_
_entity.id
_entity.type
_entity.pdbx_description
1 polymer ?
#
loop_
_entity_poly.entity_id
_entity_poly.type
_entity_poly.pdbx_seq_one_letter_code
_entity_poly.pdbx_strand_id
1 'polypeptide(L)'
;MELDMNMTGPVQLLPTLPASSTRQLVRRRTGHAAESPSIQRCRSTLTAHAPATQFASTGKRSRLSPPSSGNIAVVRPGSNDNRVRQDRKNPRESSVRPPRQVLSARVLAHSNPYMVKQPPKERRSGTQRARNQQHPTVATSRSAFDPPAPRKAAPLPPASQMRPSLRSVRAKVDSHLCPHLSNRQRSAPKQPQPAQPSSQRTCQSTKGKSLAAAHQQLELMLTRIERVTDYQPPPPPPAAQFKRRGSGVKVAKGVSRQMAHPPPVPAGTPMLSARKNKNSAMRTDGGGGAEWEEDRNGDGEGDGDGEGDHIDNAIPLVQNPQCLPPAKRDALMKLLQRTEQHDKGIVDMMGTTGDSRDAMLMLLQMICSQSIIETEDRKLFAERVNEIGEQVAPSEAVYSVAQALDAASRLGYPVMARAAFSLGGLGSGFANNEEELQSLAQQALAHSSQLIVDKSLKGWKEVEYEVVRDAYNNCITVCNMENFDPLGIHTGESIVVAPSQTLSDREYQMLRSTALKVIRHFGVVGECNIQYALCPHSEQYYIIEVNARLSRSSALASKATGYPLAYVAAKLALGLPLPDIKNSVTGNTTACFEPSLDYCVVKIPRWDLAKFVRVSKHIGSSMKSVGEVMAIGRNFEEAFQKALRMVDSDVLGFDPDVVPLKKDQLAEQLSEPTDRRPFVIAAALQLGMELRELHQLTNIDYWFLEKLQRIIFLQSQLTRNGSRTDAALLLKAKRFGFSDKQIAKCIKSTELAVRHQRQEFGIRPHVKQIDTVAGEWPASTNYLYHTYNGSEHDVDFPGGHTIVVGSGVYRIGSSVEFDWCAVGCLRELRKLQRPTIMINYNPETVSTDYDMCDRLYFEEISFEVVMDIYEMENSEGIILSMGGQLPNNIAMDLHRQQAKVLGTSPESIDCAENRFKFSRMLDRKGILQPRWKELTNLQSAIEFCEEVGYPCLVRPSYVLSGAAMNVAYSNQDLETYLNAASEVSREHPVVISKFLTEAKEIDVDAVAADGRILCMAVSEHVENAGVHSGDATLVTPPQDLNAETLEAIKRITCDLASVLDVTGPFNMQLIAKNNELKVIECNVRVSRSFPFVSKTLDHDFVATATRAIVGLDVEPLDVLHGVGKVGVKVPQFSFSRLAGADVQLGVEMASTGEVACFGDNRYEAYLKAMMSTGFQIPKNAVLLSIGSFKHKMELLPSIRDLAKMGYKLYASMGTGDFYAEHGVNVSIFMSRT
;
A
#
# COMPACT_ATOMS: atom_id res chain seq x y z
N MET A 1 -46.44 35.26 -34.32
CA MET A 1 -46.83 34.03 -33.62
C MET A 1 -46.21 34.08 -32.23
N GLU A 2 -46.48 35.11 -31.41
CA GLU A 2 -47.79 35.58 -30.83
C GLU A 2 -48.07 34.86 -29.49
N LEU A 3 -48.02 35.57 -28.37
CA LEU A 3 -49.16 36.13 -27.57
C LEU A 3 -49.84 35.04 -26.70
N ASP A 4 -50.25 35.22 -25.44
CA ASP A 4 -50.51 36.40 -24.57
C ASP A 4 -50.02 36.13 -23.12
N MET A 5 -49.50 37.09 -22.32
CA MET A 5 -50.14 38.17 -21.50
C MET A 5 -50.99 37.75 -20.27
N ASN A 6 -50.48 38.00 -19.06
CA ASN A 6 -51.07 38.75 -17.90
C ASN A 6 -50.30 38.38 -16.58
N MET A 7 -49.84 39.26 -15.67
CA MET A 7 -50.27 40.55 -15.07
C MET A 7 -51.13 40.44 -13.80
N THR A 8 -50.53 40.61 -12.60
CA THR A 8 -50.99 41.49 -11.48
C THR A 8 -49.99 41.48 -10.30
N GLY A 9 -49.99 42.53 -9.46
CA GLY A 9 -49.23 42.67 -8.18
C GLY A 9 -50.19 42.87 -6.99
N PRO A 10 -49.92 43.73 -5.95
CA PRO A 10 -48.78 44.65 -5.75
C PRO A 10 -48.31 44.85 -4.25
N VAL A 11 -47.55 45.94 -3.97
CA VAL A 11 -47.42 46.73 -2.68
C VAL A 11 -46.23 46.48 -1.70
N GLN A 12 -45.20 47.37 -1.81
CA GLN A 12 -44.50 48.19 -0.76
C GLN A 12 -43.83 47.54 0.51
N LEU A 13 -42.83 48.12 1.21
CA LEU A 13 -42.47 49.53 1.53
C LEU A 13 -40.92 49.76 1.68
N LEU A 14 -40.48 50.99 2.01
CA LEU A 14 -39.09 51.53 2.06
C LEU A 14 -38.67 51.91 3.52
N PRO A 15 -37.41 52.32 3.91
CA PRO A 15 -36.42 53.23 3.25
C PRO A 15 -34.99 52.60 3.12
N THR A 16 -33.78 53.23 3.06
CA THR A 16 -33.24 54.58 3.41
C THR A 16 -31.93 54.95 2.62
N LEU A 17 -31.11 55.89 3.12
CA LEU A 17 -29.90 56.55 2.54
C LEU A 17 -28.95 56.98 3.72
N PRO A 18 -27.74 57.64 3.59
CA PRO A 18 -27.15 58.41 2.46
C PRO A 18 -25.61 58.17 2.23
N ALA A 19 -24.79 59.16 1.79
CA ALA A 19 -24.53 59.57 0.39
C ALA A 19 -23.41 60.67 0.30
N SER A 20 -22.67 60.78 -0.83
CA SER A 20 -21.97 61.98 -1.41
C SER A 20 -20.74 61.58 -2.28
N SER A 21 -20.19 62.37 -3.23
CA SER A 21 -20.71 63.37 -4.21
C SER A 21 -19.58 63.79 -5.20
N THR A 22 -19.69 64.72 -6.20
CA THR A 22 -20.49 64.73 -7.45
C THR A 22 -20.00 65.85 -8.41
N ARG A 23 -19.49 65.55 -9.64
CA ARG A 23 -19.30 66.50 -10.80
C ARG A 23 -18.94 65.74 -12.11
N GLN A 24 -19.67 65.81 -13.26
CA GLN A 24 -19.92 66.88 -14.28
C GLN A 24 -19.03 66.74 -15.56
N LEU A 25 -19.43 67.01 -16.84
CA LEU A 25 -20.75 67.11 -17.52
C LEU A 25 -20.65 67.15 -19.10
N VAL A 26 -21.47 66.36 -19.83
CA VAL A 26 -22.18 66.61 -21.15
C VAL A 26 -21.50 67.05 -22.50
N ARG A 27 -21.58 66.15 -23.51
CA ARG A 27 -21.97 66.21 -24.97
C ARG A 27 -21.51 67.26 -26.03
N ARG A 28 -21.45 66.75 -27.30
CA ARG A 28 -21.57 67.35 -28.69
C ARG A 28 -20.25 67.74 -29.41
N ARG A 29 -20.14 67.84 -30.76
CA ARG A 29 -20.61 67.06 -31.97
C ARG A 29 -20.01 67.75 -33.25
N THR A 30 -19.63 67.01 -34.31
CA THR A 30 -19.24 67.48 -35.70
C THR A 30 -18.03 68.44 -35.85
N GLY A 31 -17.25 68.51 -36.96
CA GLY A 31 -17.16 67.74 -38.23
C GLY A 31 -16.16 68.35 -39.26
N HIS A 32 -15.78 67.62 -40.33
CA HIS A 32 -14.82 67.94 -41.44
C HIS A 32 -13.31 68.03 -41.06
N ALA A 33 -12.28 67.56 -41.79
CA ALA A 33 -11.93 67.38 -43.23
C ALA A 33 -11.25 68.63 -43.86
N ALA A 34 -10.14 68.57 -44.64
CA ALA A 34 -9.27 67.48 -45.18
C ALA A 34 -7.77 67.95 -45.21
N GLU A 35 -6.74 67.55 -46.01
CA GLU A 35 -6.62 66.66 -47.19
C GLU A 35 -5.21 66.00 -47.42
N SER A 36 -4.45 66.31 -48.49
CA SER A 36 -3.19 65.66 -49.02
C SER A 36 -2.30 66.74 -49.73
N PRO A 37 -1.25 66.52 -50.62
CA PRO A 37 -0.72 65.30 -51.27
C PRO A 37 0.81 65.17 -51.66
N SER A 38 1.34 63.92 -51.69
CA SER A 38 2.20 63.35 -52.78
C SER A 38 3.69 63.84 -52.97
N ILE A 39 4.62 63.27 -53.81
CA ILE A 39 4.60 62.19 -54.84
C ILE A 39 6.02 61.65 -55.30
N GLN A 40 6.06 60.48 -55.99
CA GLN A 40 7.11 59.95 -56.96
C GLN A 40 8.49 59.45 -56.41
N ARG A 41 9.29 58.53 -57.01
CA ARG A 41 9.27 57.57 -58.19
C ARG A 41 10.52 56.62 -58.12
N CYS A 42 10.82 55.56 -58.92
CA CYS A 42 10.16 54.68 -59.93
C CYS A 42 11.07 53.43 -60.24
N ARG A 43 10.61 52.49 -61.10
CA ARG A 43 11.35 51.47 -61.90
C ARG A 43 11.99 50.25 -61.15
N SER A 44 12.08 49.03 -61.72
CA SER A 44 11.45 48.46 -62.95
C SER A 44 11.62 46.93 -63.14
N THR A 45 10.62 46.31 -63.80
CA THR A 45 10.69 45.12 -64.72
C THR A 45 11.00 43.72 -64.15
N LEU A 46 10.49 42.61 -64.74
CA LEU A 46 9.79 42.44 -66.04
C LEU A 46 8.50 41.57 -65.94
N THR A 47 8.35 40.50 -66.75
CA THR A 47 7.17 39.60 -66.91
C THR A 47 7.67 38.17 -67.21
N ALA A 48 6.89 37.08 -67.37
CA ALA A 48 5.44 36.84 -67.59
C ALA A 48 5.02 35.54 -66.84
N HIS A 49 3.89 34.83 -67.01
CA HIS A 49 2.82 34.64 -68.03
C HIS A 49 1.49 34.22 -67.32
N ALA A 50 0.33 33.98 -67.95
CA ALA A 50 -0.42 34.56 -69.10
C ALA A 50 -1.69 33.67 -69.36
N PRO A 51 -2.77 34.14 -70.03
CA PRO A 51 -3.38 35.48 -69.96
C PRO A 51 -4.94 35.50 -69.97
N ALA A 52 -5.51 36.71 -69.80
CA ALA A 52 -6.70 37.24 -70.51
C ALA A 52 -8.17 36.94 -70.09
N THR A 53 -8.85 37.99 -69.54
CA THR A 53 -10.12 38.68 -70.00
C THR A 53 -11.42 37.89 -70.33
N GLN A 54 -12.66 38.42 -70.23
CA GLN A 54 -13.27 39.66 -69.68
C GLN A 54 -14.82 39.55 -69.58
N PHE A 55 -15.44 40.49 -68.86
CA PHE A 55 -16.82 41.03 -68.99
C PHE A 55 -18.11 40.14 -68.92
N ALA A 56 -18.94 40.55 -67.93
CA ALA A 56 -20.36 40.90 -68.06
C ALA A 56 -21.51 39.86 -68.02
N SER A 57 -22.54 40.29 -67.28
CA SER A 57 -23.98 40.03 -67.46
C SER A 57 -24.65 38.81 -66.80
N THR A 58 -25.91 39.08 -66.47
CA THR A 58 -26.94 38.33 -65.75
C THR A 58 -27.42 37.03 -66.43
N GLY A 59 -27.81 36.02 -65.62
CA GLY A 59 -29.19 35.53 -65.68
C GLY A 59 -29.50 34.03 -65.89
N LYS A 60 -30.18 33.46 -64.88
CA LYS A 60 -31.34 32.53 -64.94
C LYS A 60 -31.22 31.11 -65.57
N ARG A 61 -31.73 30.14 -64.77
CA ARG A 61 -32.25 28.78 -65.11
C ARG A 61 -31.17 27.72 -65.40
N SER A 62 -31.41 26.41 -65.17
CA SER A 62 -32.64 25.66 -64.80
C SER A 62 -32.43 24.71 -63.60
N ARG A 63 -33.44 24.48 -62.73
CA ARG A 63 -34.22 23.22 -62.58
C ARG A 63 -33.43 21.92 -62.85
N LEU A 64 -33.46 20.90 -61.99
CA LEU A 64 -34.66 20.17 -61.50
C LEU A 64 -34.74 19.96 -59.96
N SER A 65 -35.67 19.12 -59.49
CA SER A 65 -36.16 19.01 -58.09
C SER A 65 -36.50 17.54 -57.71
N PRO A 66 -36.87 17.19 -56.45
CA PRO A 66 -36.73 15.83 -55.87
C PRO A 66 -37.98 14.92 -56.05
N PRO A 67 -38.03 13.71 -55.44
CA PRO A 67 -38.71 13.58 -54.13
C PRO A 67 -38.04 12.56 -53.15
N SER A 68 -38.81 11.90 -52.28
CA SER A 68 -38.39 11.30 -51.00
C SER A 68 -38.99 9.91 -50.68
N SER A 69 -38.58 9.34 -49.54
CA SER A 69 -39.24 8.26 -48.72
C SER A 69 -39.11 6.78 -49.13
N GLY A 70 -39.14 5.90 -48.12
CA GLY A 70 -39.18 4.43 -48.24
C GLY A 70 -38.78 3.69 -46.95
N ASN A 71 -39.66 2.81 -46.42
CA ASN A 71 -39.43 2.00 -45.21
C ASN A 71 -38.84 0.60 -45.55
N ILE A 72 -38.33 -0.12 -44.54
CA ILE A 72 -37.94 -1.54 -44.63
C ILE A 72 -38.71 -2.36 -43.56
N ALA A 73 -39.05 -3.62 -43.85
CA ALA A 73 -39.79 -4.50 -42.95
C ALA A 73 -39.23 -5.94 -42.88
N VAL A 74 -39.06 -6.41 -41.64
CA VAL A 74 -39.25 -7.76 -41.03
C VAL A 74 -39.30 -9.04 -41.92
N VAL A 75 -38.63 -10.13 -41.47
CA VAL A 75 -39.12 -11.56 -41.31
C VAL A 75 -37.97 -12.62 -41.42
N ARG A 76 -38.11 -13.78 -40.71
CA ARG A 76 -37.24 -15.02 -40.67
C ARG A 76 -37.70 -16.05 -41.76
N PRO A 77 -37.43 -17.40 -41.78
CA PRO A 77 -36.36 -18.31 -41.27
C PRO A 77 -35.59 -18.96 -42.48
N GLY A 78 -34.94 -20.14 -42.50
CA GLY A 78 -34.41 -21.10 -41.50
C GLY A 78 -34.69 -22.62 -41.77
N SER A 79 -33.74 -23.49 -41.37
CA SER A 79 -33.79 -24.99 -41.21
C SER A 79 -33.58 -25.98 -42.39
N ASN A 80 -32.95 -27.13 -42.04
CA ASN A 80 -33.04 -28.52 -42.55
C ASN A 80 -32.15 -29.13 -43.67
N ASP A 81 -31.82 -30.41 -43.43
CA ASP A 81 -31.00 -31.39 -44.19
C ASP A 81 -31.58 -31.90 -45.53
N ASN A 82 -30.72 -32.35 -46.48
CA ASN A 82 -30.46 -33.80 -46.71
C ASN A 82 -29.59 -34.17 -47.97
N ARG A 83 -28.69 -35.15 -47.76
CA ARG A 83 -28.37 -36.35 -48.61
C ARG A 83 -27.74 -36.30 -50.02
N VAL A 84 -26.78 -37.25 -50.16
CA VAL A 84 -26.58 -38.31 -51.21
C VAL A 84 -25.30 -38.27 -52.10
N ARG A 85 -24.85 -39.48 -52.46
CA ARG A 85 -23.47 -39.93 -52.80
C ARG A 85 -23.17 -40.11 -54.29
N GLN A 86 -21.86 -40.11 -54.64
CA GLN A 86 -21.12 -41.06 -55.52
C GLN A 86 -19.60 -40.70 -55.43
N ASP A 87 -18.57 -41.53 -55.68
CA ASP A 87 -18.40 -43.01 -55.79
C ASP A 87 -16.89 -43.36 -55.56
N ARG A 88 -16.50 -44.64 -55.63
CA ARG A 88 -15.14 -45.17 -55.99
C ARG A 88 -13.90 -44.83 -55.12
N LYS A 89 -13.81 -45.53 -53.99
CA LYS A 89 -12.71 -46.41 -53.50
C LYS A 89 -11.22 -46.20 -53.88
N ASN A 90 -10.39 -46.45 -52.84
CA ASN A 90 -9.01 -47.05 -52.79
C ASN A 90 -7.78 -46.16 -53.09
N PRO A 91 -6.59 -46.46 -52.50
CA PRO A 91 -6.25 -47.29 -51.32
C PRO A 91 -5.32 -46.58 -50.27
N ARG A 92 -4.77 -47.34 -49.30
CA ARG A 92 -3.79 -46.90 -48.28
C ARG A 92 -2.34 -47.26 -48.63
N GLU A 93 -1.38 -46.70 -47.86
CA GLU A 93 -0.07 -47.26 -47.38
C GLU A 93 0.84 -47.97 -48.42
N SER A 94 2.14 -47.69 -48.54
CA SER A 94 3.15 -47.81 -47.46
C SER A 94 4.54 -47.22 -47.86
N SER A 95 5.54 -47.39 -46.98
CA SER A 95 6.94 -46.94 -47.12
C SER A 95 7.86 -47.90 -47.91
N VAL A 96 9.12 -47.49 -48.19
CA VAL A 96 10.38 -48.26 -47.97
C VAL A 96 11.64 -47.50 -48.47
N ARG A 97 12.81 -47.75 -47.87
CA ARG A 97 14.16 -47.22 -48.25
C ARG A 97 14.99 -48.24 -49.05
N PRO A 98 16.02 -47.79 -49.79
CA PRO A 98 17.33 -48.46 -49.85
C PRO A 98 18.52 -47.51 -49.47
N PRO A 99 19.82 -47.92 -49.44
CA PRO A 99 20.71 -47.54 -48.32
C PRO A 99 22.14 -46.99 -48.60
N ARG A 100 22.77 -46.47 -47.52
CA ARG A 100 24.22 -46.41 -47.14
C ARG A 100 25.32 -46.22 -48.23
N GLN A 101 26.19 -45.20 -48.09
CA GLN A 101 27.61 -45.34 -47.61
C GLN A 101 28.51 -44.05 -47.73
N VAL A 102 29.39 -43.87 -46.72
CA VAL A 102 30.78 -43.33 -46.75
C VAL A 102 31.05 -41.83 -47.06
N LEU A 103 32.22 -41.32 -46.61
CA LEU A 103 32.67 -39.91 -46.63
C LEU A 103 33.69 -39.56 -47.74
N SER A 104 33.59 -38.34 -48.29
CA SER A 104 34.71 -37.42 -48.66
C SER A 104 34.10 -36.06 -49.10
N ALA A 105 34.68 -34.85 -48.98
CA ALA A 105 36.00 -34.29 -48.63
C ALA A 105 36.88 -33.82 -49.82
N ARG A 106 37.33 -32.54 -49.72
CA ARG A 106 38.16 -31.69 -50.63
C ARG A 106 37.40 -30.98 -51.78
N VAL A 107 37.57 -29.67 -52.12
CA VAL A 107 38.52 -28.54 -51.85
C VAL A 107 39.54 -28.25 -52.97
N LEU A 108 39.88 -26.95 -53.13
CA LEU A 108 40.87 -26.25 -54.01
C LEU A 108 40.25 -25.58 -55.27
N ALA A 109 40.80 -24.47 -55.79
CA ALA A 109 42.06 -23.75 -55.46
C ALA A 109 41.81 -22.28 -54.98
N HIS A 110 42.68 -21.52 -54.27
CA HIS A 110 44.15 -21.43 -54.13
C HIS A 110 44.91 -20.75 -55.30
N SER A 111 46.01 -19.98 -55.10
CA SER A 111 46.52 -19.25 -53.91
C SER A 111 47.84 -18.47 -54.21
N ASN A 112 48.12 -17.41 -53.44
CA ASN A 112 49.48 -16.90 -53.05
C ASN A 112 50.33 -16.21 -54.16
N PRO A 113 51.46 -15.48 -53.86
CA PRO A 113 52.52 -15.78 -52.86
C PRO A 113 52.97 -14.66 -51.87
N TYR A 114 53.31 -15.07 -50.63
CA TYR A 114 54.63 -14.99 -49.93
C TYR A 114 55.69 -13.92 -50.35
N MET A 115 56.54 -13.30 -49.49
CA MET A 115 56.82 -13.39 -48.02
C MET A 115 57.80 -12.26 -47.53
N VAL A 116 58.07 -12.18 -46.21
CA VAL A 116 59.28 -11.66 -45.48
C VAL A 116 59.11 -10.32 -44.71
N LYS A 117 59.85 -10.17 -43.59
CA LYS A 117 59.81 -9.07 -42.60
C LYS A 117 61.13 -8.27 -42.55
N GLN A 118 61.07 -6.94 -42.37
CA GLN A 118 61.67 -6.13 -41.27
C GLN A 118 61.78 -4.61 -41.62
N PRO A 119 61.87 -3.68 -40.64
CA PRO A 119 61.81 -2.22 -40.83
C PRO A 119 63.21 -1.53 -40.82
N PRO A 120 63.35 -0.26 -41.27
CA PRO A 120 63.32 0.88 -40.33
C PRO A 120 62.70 2.20 -40.90
N LYS A 121 63.14 3.38 -40.42
CA LYS A 121 62.49 4.70 -40.51
C LYS A 121 62.91 5.59 -41.71
N GLU A 122 62.11 6.66 -41.91
CA GLU A 122 62.45 8.06 -42.28
C GLU A 122 62.03 8.70 -43.64
N ARG A 123 61.03 9.59 -43.52
CA ARG A 123 60.95 11.02 -43.93
C ARG A 123 61.19 11.50 -45.39
N ARG A 124 60.30 12.45 -45.77
CA ARG A 124 60.45 13.60 -46.72
C ARG A 124 60.42 13.25 -48.24
N SER A 125 59.99 14.13 -49.16
CA SER A 125 59.49 15.54 -49.08
C SER A 125 58.78 16.04 -50.36
N GLY A 126 57.93 17.08 -50.25
CA GLY A 126 57.72 18.12 -51.27
C GLY A 126 56.25 18.39 -51.69
N THR A 127 55.82 19.62 -52.04
CA THR A 127 56.52 20.94 -52.05
C THR A 127 55.56 22.14 -52.21
N GLN A 128 55.84 23.27 -51.49
CA GLN A 128 55.57 24.69 -51.86
C GLN A 128 54.10 25.23 -51.86
N ARG A 129 53.79 26.53 -51.62
CA ARG A 129 54.59 27.76 -51.30
C ARG A 129 53.76 28.93 -50.66
N ALA A 130 54.47 29.87 -49.99
CA ALA A 130 54.13 31.31 -49.73
C ALA A 130 53.03 31.66 -48.67
N ARG A 131 53.02 32.82 -47.94
CA ARG A 131 53.91 34.02 -47.86
C ARG A 131 53.69 34.87 -46.56
N ASN A 132 54.76 35.44 -45.96
CA ASN A 132 54.87 36.68 -45.10
C ASN A 132 53.98 36.84 -43.81
N GLN A 133 54.25 37.68 -42.77
CA GLN A 133 55.28 38.70 -42.37
C GLN A 133 55.30 38.78 -40.80
N GLN A 134 56.44 38.73 -40.08
CA GLN A 134 57.29 39.80 -39.47
C GLN A 134 56.75 40.65 -38.27
N HIS A 135 57.63 40.91 -37.27
CA HIS A 135 57.44 41.74 -36.05
C HIS A 135 57.84 43.22 -36.24
N PRO A 136 57.53 44.13 -35.28
CA PRO A 136 58.59 44.78 -34.48
C PRO A 136 58.25 45.11 -32.98
N THR A 137 58.97 46.07 -32.37
CA THR A 137 59.37 46.21 -30.95
C THR A 137 58.67 47.28 -30.07
N VAL A 138 58.66 47.03 -28.74
CA VAL A 138 59.03 47.88 -27.57
C VAL A 138 58.86 49.44 -27.59
N ALA A 139 58.10 49.98 -26.61
CA ALA A 139 58.38 51.18 -25.76
C ALA A 139 57.10 51.54 -24.93
N THR A 140 56.97 51.73 -23.60
CA THR A 140 57.72 52.38 -22.47
C THR A 140 57.44 53.88 -22.20
N SER A 141 56.54 54.20 -21.26
CA SER A 141 56.63 55.29 -20.24
C SER A 141 55.47 55.15 -19.22
N ARG A 142 55.70 55.10 -17.89
CA ARG A 142 55.73 56.22 -16.89
C ARG A 142 54.40 57.01 -16.81
N SER A 143 53.79 57.31 -15.64
CA SER A 143 54.26 57.37 -14.23
C SER A 143 53.12 56.96 -13.25
N ALA A 144 53.35 56.13 -12.22
CA ALA A 144 53.75 56.47 -10.84
C ALA A 144 52.78 57.37 -10.04
N PHE A 145 52.21 56.84 -8.93
CA PHE A 145 52.33 57.37 -7.56
C PHE A 145 51.84 56.36 -6.51
N ASP A 146 52.35 56.47 -5.28
CA ASP A 146 52.06 55.62 -4.11
C ASP A 146 50.92 56.20 -3.21
N PRO A 147 50.39 55.46 -2.20
CA PRO A 147 49.21 55.85 -1.44
C PRO A 147 49.48 56.85 -0.30
N PRO A 148 48.42 57.36 0.35
CA PRO A 148 48.34 57.14 1.81
C PRO A 148 46.93 56.89 2.36
N ALA A 149 46.88 56.44 3.62
CA ALA A 149 45.72 56.42 4.52
C ALA A 149 45.99 57.39 5.71
N PRO A 150 45.28 57.36 6.86
CA PRO A 150 43.84 57.26 7.18
C PRO A 150 43.38 58.44 8.11
N ARG A 151 42.29 58.27 8.89
CA ARG A 151 41.74 59.14 9.99
C ARG A 151 40.86 60.30 9.48
N LYS A 152 39.89 60.88 10.23
CA LYS A 152 39.40 60.80 11.64
C LYS A 152 37.86 61.14 11.61
N ALA A 153 36.98 61.16 12.63
CA ALA A 153 37.05 61.06 14.11
C ALA A 153 35.72 60.50 14.71
N ALA A 154 35.20 61.08 15.80
CA ALA A 154 33.91 60.82 16.48
C ALA A 154 33.38 62.13 17.13
N PRO A 155 32.22 62.16 17.83
CA PRO A 155 32.25 61.94 19.29
C PRO A 155 31.00 61.27 19.95
N LEU A 156 31.18 60.89 21.22
CA LEU A 156 30.19 60.49 22.27
C LEU A 156 29.97 61.71 23.24
N PRO A 157 29.44 61.66 24.50
CA PRO A 157 28.89 60.60 25.41
C PRO A 157 27.52 61.05 26.05
N PRO A 158 27.11 60.84 27.35
CA PRO A 158 27.51 59.97 28.49
C PRO A 158 26.31 59.24 29.21
N ALA A 159 26.40 58.61 30.41
CA ALA A 159 27.34 57.64 31.02
C ALA A 159 26.86 57.20 32.45
N SER A 160 27.68 56.38 33.17
CA SER A 160 27.62 55.94 34.59
C SER A 160 26.98 54.55 34.88
N GLN A 161 27.38 53.72 35.88
CA GLN A 161 28.57 53.56 36.77
C GLN A 161 28.50 52.10 37.37
N MET A 162 29.38 51.50 38.20
CA MET A 162 30.62 51.85 38.95
C MET A 162 31.57 50.60 39.09
N ARG A 163 32.43 50.52 40.13
CA ARG A 163 33.35 49.39 40.51
C ARG A 163 33.92 49.62 41.95
N PRO A 164 34.84 48.81 42.58
CA PRO A 164 35.87 47.86 42.11
C PRO A 164 35.56 46.38 42.49
N SER A 165 36.34 45.45 43.10
CA SER A 165 37.74 45.35 43.64
C SER A 165 38.09 43.85 43.94
N LEU A 166 39.34 43.34 44.14
CA LEU A 166 40.72 43.73 43.76
C LEU A 166 41.75 42.60 44.12
N ARG A 167 42.40 41.96 43.12
CA ARG A 167 43.65 41.12 43.20
C ARG A 167 43.57 39.76 43.94
N SER A 168 44.45 38.76 43.71
CA SER A 168 45.73 38.62 42.96
C SER A 168 45.58 37.95 41.56
N VAL A 169 46.32 38.27 40.48
CA VAL A 169 47.80 38.25 40.22
C VAL A 169 48.32 36.80 40.22
N ARG A 170 48.92 36.20 39.17
CA ARG A 170 49.43 36.58 37.79
C ARG A 170 49.72 35.24 37.01
N ALA A 171 50.13 35.10 35.73
CA ALA A 171 50.30 35.94 34.51
C ALA A 171 50.72 35.08 33.27
N LYS A 172 50.57 35.63 32.03
CA LYS A 172 51.37 35.36 30.79
C LYS A 172 51.24 33.98 30.08
N VAL A 173 51.30 33.85 28.74
CA VAL A 173 51.21 34.82 27.60
C VAL A 173 50.96 34.08 26.25
N ASP A 174 50.27 34.74 25.30
CA ASP A 174 50.31 34.72 23.80
C ASP A 174 50.78 33.45 23.00
N SER A 175 50.28 33.10 21.80
CA SER A 175 49.18 33.61 20.95
C SER A 175 48.99 32.80 19.63
N HIS A 176 47.96 33.17 18.84
CA HIS A 176 47.91 33.21 17.35
C HIS A 176 47.61 31.97 16.45
N LEU A 177 46.50 32.15 15.69
CA LEU A 177 46.33 32.01 14.21
C LEU A 177 46.21 30.64 13.50
N CYS A 178 45.31 30.66 12.51
CA CYS A 178 45.08 29.66 11.45
C CYS A 178 45.88 30.05 10.16
N PRO A 179 45.59 29.51 8.96
CA PRO A 179 45.43 28.11 8.50
C PRO A 179 46.44 27.79 7.35
N HIS A 180 46.29 26.63 6.66
CA HIS A 180 46.57 26.35 5.21
C HIS A 180 47.01 24.88 4.95
N LEU A 181 46.29 24.11 4.13
CA LEU A 181 46.46 23.83 2.68
C LEU A 181 47.62 22.90 2.23
N SER A 182 47.20 21.82 1.54
CA SER A 182 47.74 21.30 0.26
C SER A 182 48.73 20.10 0.21
N ASN A 183 48.27 19.04 -0.47
CA ASN A 183 48.93 18.33 -1.59
C ASN A 183 50.39 17.82 -1.49
N ARG A 184 50.60 16.48 -1.49
CA ARG A 184 50.98 15.70 -2.71
C ARG A 184 51.27 14.18 -2.52
N GLN A 185 50.81 13.40 -3.51
CA GLN A 185 51.45 12.27 -4.24
C GLN A 185 52.02 11.02 -3.50
N ARG A 186 51.45 9.85 -3.87
CA ARG A 186 52.07 8.59 -4.40
C ARG A 186 53.59 8.40 -4.14
N SER A 187 54.10 7.24 -3.70
CA SER A 187 53.93 5.89 -4.30
C SER A 187 54.47 4.72 -3.42
N ALA A 188 54.25 3.46 -3.85
CA ALA A 188 54.76 2.20 -3.24
C ALA A 188 56.01 1.64 -4.02
N PRO A 189 56.47 0.36 -3.93
CA PRO A 189 56.18 -0.79 -3.03
C PRO A 189 57.42 -1.64 -2.55
N LYS A 190 57.20 -2.71 -1.73
CA LYS A 190 57.76 -4.12 -1.81
C LYS A 190 58.11 -4.84 -0.46
N GLN A 191 57.59 -6.08 -0.31
CA GLN A 191 58.22 -7.39 0.09
C GLN A 191 59.42 -7.51 1.08
N PRO A 192 59.68 -8.69 1.74
CA PRO A 192 58.82 -9.85 2.09
C PRO A 192 59.09 -10.50 3.51
N GLN A 193 58.56 -11.73 3.72
CA GLN A 193 58.74 -12.75 4.78
C GLN A 193 60.21 -13.12 5.20
N PRO A 194 60.54 -13.89 6.29
CA PRO A 194 59.84 -15.15 6.75
C PRO A 194 59.88 -15.68 8.23
N ALA A 195 59.01 -16.68 8.49
CA ALA A 195 59.13 -17.95 9.29
C ALA A 195 59.53 -18.07 10.80
N GLN A 196 58.61 -18.67 11.60
CA GLN A 196 58.68 -19.89 12.48
C GLN A 196 59.88 -20.19 13.45
N PRO A 197 59.75 -21.02 14.54
CA PRO A 197 59.04 -22.33 14.62
C PRO A 197 58.37 -22.73 15.98
N SER A 198 58.23 -24.04 16.23
CA SER A 198 57.33 -24.77 17.17
C SER A 198 58.12 -25.65 18.18
N SER A 199 57.61 -26.29 19.26
CA SER A 199 56.34 -26.27 20.04
C SER A 199 56.39 -27.36 21.18
N GLN A 200 55.22 -27.75 21.73
CA GLN A 200 54.88 -29.05 22.36
C GLN A 200 55.04 -29.32 23.89
N ARG A 201 53.99 -30.02 24.40
CA ARG A 201 53.89 -31.00 25.52
C ARG A 201 53.56 -30.57 26.96
N THR A 202 52.89 -31.53 27.61
CA THR A 202 52.05 -31.49 28.82
C THR A 202 52.69 -32.10 30.06
N CYS A 203 52.27 -31.67 31.26
CA CYS A 203 52.26 -32.46 32.50
C CYS A 203 51.04 -32.10 33.37
N GLN A 204 50.62 -32.97 34.28
CA GLN A 204 49.49 -32.79 35.21
C GLN A 204 49.92 -32.97 36.69
N SER A 205 48.99 -32.73 37.61
CA SER A 205 49.09 -32.77 39.09
C SER A 205 49.63 -31.48 39.74
N THR A 206 49.13 -30.97 40.88
CA THR A 206 48.00 -31.45 41.73
C THR A 206 47.21 -30.30 42.39
N LYS A 207 45.99 -30.64 42.84
CA LYS A 207 45.00 -29.88 43.65
C LYS A 207 45.59 -28.95 44.73
N GLY A 208 44.94 -27.80 45.00
CA GLY A 208 45.49 -26.81 45.96
C GLY A 208 44.59 -25.94 46.86
N LYS A 209 43.31 -25.64 46.56
CA LYS A 209 42.23 -25.09 47.46
C LYS A 209 41.05 -24.54 46.63
N SER A 210 39.81 -24.74 47.08
CA SER A 210 38.59 -24.33 46.36
C SER A 210 37.35 -24.20 47.26
N LEU A 211 36.20 -23.87 46.65
CA LEU A 211 34.81 -24.05 47.11
C LEU A 211 34.26 -23.25 48.31
N ALA A 212 35.07 -22.82 49.28
CA ALA A 212 34.52 -22.13 50.46
C ALA A 212 33.86 -20.77 50.12
N ALA A 213 34.55 -19.91 49.37
CA ALA A 213 34.04 -18.57 49.02
C ALA A 213 32.93 -18.58 47.95
N ALA A 214 32.88 -19.60 47.10
CA ALA A 214 31.90 -19.70 46.01
C ALA A 214 30.51 -20.12 46.51
N HIS A 215 30.42 -20.92 47.57
CA HIS A 215 29.13 -21.38 48.11
C HIS A 215 28.31 -20.24 48.71
N GLN A 216 28.96 -19.33 49.46
CA GLN A 216 28.27 -18.30 50.24
C GLN A 216 27.64 -17.18 49.39
N GLN A 217 28.03 -17.08 48.11
CA GLN A 217 27.38 -16.18 47.14
C GLN A 217 26.20 -16.84 46.40
N LEU A 218 26.08 -18.17 46.41
CA LEU A 218 25.06 -18.90 45.66
C LEU A 218 23.74 -19.04 46.44
N GLU A 219 23.78 -19.30 47.75
CA GLU A 219 22.57 -19.41 48.59
C GLU A 219 21.73 -18.12 48.63
N LEU A 220 22.38 -16.95 48.52
CA LEU A 220 21.72 -15.64 48.47
C LEU A 220 21.03 -15.32 47.13
N MET A 221 21.31 -16.09 46.06
CA MET A 221 20.54 -16.03 44.81
C MET A 221 19.43 -17.08 44.75
N LEU A 222 19.69 -18.29 45.25
CA LEU A 222 18.73 -19.41 45.19
C LEU A 222 17.52 -19.24 46.13
N THR A 223 17.60 -18.38 47.15
CA THR A 223 16.48 -18.11 48.08
C THR A 223 15.38 -17.19 47.52
N ARG A 224 15.38 -16.89 46.20
CA ARG A 224 14.41 -15.95 45.59
C ARG A 224 13.68 -16.42 44.32
N ILE A 225 13.99 -17.60 43.78
CA ILE A 225 13.32 -18.15 42.57
C ILE A 225 13.01 -19.64 42.79
N GLU A 226 12.03 -19.93 43.65
CA GLU A 226 11.32 -21.22 43.67
C GLU A 226 10.01 -21.09 44.48
N ARG A 227 8.93 -21.75 44.02
CA ARG A 227 7.53 -21.82 44.53
C ARG A 227 6.42 -21.08 43.75
N VAL A 228 6.23 -21.40 42.47
CA VAL A 228 4.87 -21.60 41.90
C VAL A 228 4.91 -22.67 40.79
N THR A 229 4.83 -23.95 41.16
CA THR A 229 4.22 -25.06 40.38
C THR A 229 4.26 -26.31 41.25
N ASP A 230 3.17 -26.59 41.97
CA ASP A 230 2.72 -27.94 42.30
C ASP A 230 1.34 -27.84 42.97
N TYR A 231 0.35 -28.57 42.46
CA TYR A 231 -1.04 -28.50 42.92
C TYR A 231 -1.59 -29.91 43.13
N GLN A 232 -1.74 -30.31 44.40
CA GLN A 232 -2.63 -31.39 44.81
C GLN A 232 -3.38 -30.99 46.11
N PRO A 233 -4.62 -31.49 46.31
CA PRO A 233 -5.57 -30.89 47.25
C PRO A 233 -5.47 -31.44 48.69
N PRO A 234 -5.68 -30.60 49.72
CA PRO A 234 -5.92 -31.05 51.09
C PRO A 234 -7.40 -31.42 51.35
N PRO A 235 -7.70 -32.24 52.38
CA PRO A 235 -9.03 -32.83 52.62
C PRO A 235 -10.02 -31.92 53.38
N PRO A 236 -11.33 -32.26 53.40
CA PRO A 236 -12.40 -31.44 53.99
C PRO A 236 -12.64 -31.65 55.50
N PRO A 237 -12.83 -30.55 56.26
CA PRO A 237 -13.56 -30.59 57.54
C PRO A 237 -14.49 -29.36 57.75
N PRO A 238 -15.34 -29.33 58.80
CA PRO A 238 -16.45 -30.24 59.08
C PRO A 238 -17.80 -29.47 59.19
N ALA A 239 -18.91 -30.17 59.46
CA ALA A 239 -20.24 -29.55 59.57
C ALA A 239 -20.65 -29.07 60.99
N ALA A 240 -21.57 -28.10 61.03
CA ALA A 240 -22.28 -27.52 62.20
C ALA A 240 -21.43 -26.63 63.16
N GLN A 241 -21.96 -25.65 63.91
CA GLN A 241 -23.32 -25.44 64.46
C GLN A 241 -23.80 -23.96 64.53
N PHE A 242 -25.09 -23.78 64.84
CA PHE A 242 -25.73 -22.51 65.25
C PHE A 242 -25.32 -22.01 66.65
N LYS A 243 -25.14 -20.68 66.82
CA LYS A 243 -25.47 -19.83 68.01
C LYS A 243 -25.18 -18.35 67.66
N ARG A 244 -26.13 -17.41 67.55
CA ARG A 244 -27.00 -16.73 68.55
C ARG A 244 -26.31 -15.86 69.62
N ARG A 245 -26.52 -14.54 69.45
CA ARG A 245 -26.76 -13.45 70.45
C ARG A 245 -25.63 -12.88 71.33
N GLY A 246 -25.45 -11.55 71.20
CA GLY A 246 -25.25 -10.59 72.30
C GLY A 246 -23.80 -10.22 72.67
N SER A 247 -23.53 -9.15 73.44
CA SER A 247 -24.33 -7.94 73.77
C SER A 247 -23.53 -6.97 74.67
N GLY A 248 -23.66 -5.64 74.48
CA GLY A 248 -23.08 -4.58 75.34
C GLY A 248 -22.36 -3.50 74.51
N VAL A 249 -22.65 -2.18 74.49
CA VAL A 249 -23.43 -1.21 75.32
C VAL A 249 -22.62 -0.42 76.38
N LYS A 250 -22.06 0.74 75.95
CA LYS A 250 -22.01 2.10 76.59
C LYS A 250 -21.13 3.02 75.72
N VAL A 251 -21.43 4.28 75.34
CA VAL A 251 -22.03 5.48 76.00
C VAL A 251 -21.02 6.17 76.95
N ALA A 252 -20.62 7.45 76.81
CA ALA A 252 -20.92 8.52 75.82
C ALA A 252 -19.58 9.14 75.30
N LYS A 253 -19.27 10.44 75.05
CA LYS A 253 -19.88 11.80 75.19
C LYS A 253 -18.95 12.80 74.43
N GLY A 254 -19.32 13.98 73.89
CA GLY A 254 -20.61 14.62 73.57
C GLY A 254 -20.43 16.13 73.23
N VAL A 255 -21.50 16.79 72.73
CA VAL A 255 -21.75 18.28 72.71
C VAL A 255 -20.81 19.14 71.81
N SER A 256 -21.23 19.95 70.83
CA SER A 256 -22.52 20.24 70.10
C SER A 256 -22.15 20.93 68.74
N ARG A 257 -22.80 21.87 67.99
CA ARG A 257 -24.01 22.78 67.94
C ARG A 257 -24.03 23.36 66.48
N GLN A 258 -24.95 24.15 65.86
CA GLN A 258 -26.30 24.72 66.11
C GLN A 258 -26.90 25.30 64.78
N MET A 259 -28.20 25.08 64.45
CA MET A 259 -29.05 25.84 63.46
C MET A 259 -28.64 25.81 61.96
N ALA A 260 -29.50 26.02 60.92
CA ALA A 260 -30.92 26.47 60.82
C ALA A 260 -31.73 25.76 59.68
N HIS A 261 -32.90 26.31 59.30
CA HIS A 261 -33.99 25.80 58.40
C HIS A 261 -34.68 27.01 57.68
N PRO A 262 -35.67 26.89 56.72
CA PRO A 262 -36.18 25.76 55.92
C PRO A 262 -36.31 26.06 54.36
N PRO A 263 -37.47 26.10 53.60
CA PRO A 263 -37.54 25.59 52.21
C PRO A 263 -38.07 26.62 51.15
N PRO A 264 -38.46 26.22 49.92
CA PRO A 264 -39.89 25.96 49.64
C PRO A 264 -40.22 24.86 48.58
N VAL A 265 -41.52 24.59 48.40
CA VAL A 265 -42.13 23.82 47.28
C VAL A 265 -43.19 24.72 46.62
N PRO A 266 -43.44 24.61 45.30
CA PRO A 266 -44.77 24.13 44.86
C PRO A 266 -44.73 23.32 43.54
N ALA A 267 -45.80 22.75 42.99
CA ALA A 267 -47.01 22.07 43.49
C ALA A 267 -47.84 21.72 42.22
N GLY A 268 -48.47 20.54 42.13
CA GLY A 268 -49.11 20.16 40.85
C GLY A 268 -49.97 18.90 40.89
N THR A 269 -51.08 18.91 41.61
CA THR A 269 -52.10 17.84 41.55
C THR A 269 -53.46 18.34 42.03
N PRO A 270 -54.55 17.97 41.34
CA PRO A 270 -55.84 17.78 41.97
C PRO A 270 -56.28 16.30 41.90
N MET A 271 -56.66 15.73 43.03
CA MET A 271 -57.37 14.44 43.08
C MET A 271 -58.82 14.59 42.60
N LEU A 272 -59.47 13.48 42.26
CA LEU A 272 -60.84 13.24 42.69
C LEU A 272 -61.04 11.79 43.15
N SER A 273 -61.93 11.62 44.12
CA SER A 273 -62.20 10.39 44.88
C SER A 273 -63.53 9.73 44.40
N ALA A 274 -64.02 8.56 44.83
CA ALA A 274 -63.66 7.65 45.94
C ALA A 274 -64.33 6.25 45.78
N ARG A 275 -63.93 5.30 46.66
CA ARG A 275 -64.79 4.31 47.39
C ARG A 275 -65.43 3.07 46.71
N LYS A 276 -65.40 1.98 47.51
CA LYS A 276 -66.36 0.84 47.68
C LYS A 276 -66.28 -0.44 46.78
N ASN A 277 -65.73 -1.49 47.39
CA ASN A 277 -66.41 -2.72 47.85
C ASN A 277 -67.49 -3.43 46.97
N LYS A 278 -67.23 -4.72 46.63
CA LYS A 278 -68.05 -5.96 46.86
C LYS A 278 -68.05 -6.99 45.72
N ASN A 279 -68.12 -8.25 46.15
CA ASN A 279 -68.22 -9.53 45.43
C ASN A 279 -69.44 -9.70 44.49
N SER A 280 -69.22 -10.37 43.35
CA SER A 280 -70.00 -11.51 42.80
C SER A 280 -69.37 -11.97 41.47
N ALA A 281 -69.00 -13.22 41.15
CA ALA A 281 -69.46 -14.60 41.45
C ALA A 281 -70.43 -15.20 40.41
N MET A 282 -70.27 -16.52 40.14
CA MET A 282 -71.00 -17.39 39.17
C MET A 282 -70.65 -17.16 37.68
N ARG A 283 -70.18 -18.17 36.90
CA ARG A 283 -70.67 -19.53 36.51
C ARG A 283 -71.38 -19.49 35.14
N THR A 284 -71.50 -20.58 34.37
CA THR A 284 -71.11 -22.00 34.60
C THR A 284 -69.86 -22.38 33.78
N ASP A 285 -69.71 -23.62 33.30
CA ASP A 285 -68.82 -24.66 33.87
C ASP A 285 -68.18 -25.39 32.64
N GLY A 286 -67.68 -26.64 32.52
CA GLY A 286 -67.77 -27.94 33.23
C GLY A 286 -68.01 -29.06 32.18
N GLY A 287 -67.31 -30.22 32.12
CA GLY A 287 -66.25 -30.81 32.96
C GLY A 287 -65.99 -32.31 32.64
N GLY A 288 -65.00 -32.93 33.32
CA GLY A 288 -64.66 -34.37 33.24
C GLY A 288 -63.69 -34.78 32.11
N GLY A 289 -62.84 -35.82 32.22
CA GLY A 289 -62.47 -36.64 33.40
C GLY A 289 -62.24 -38.14 33.08
N ALA A 290 -61.23 -38.76 33.73
CA ALA A 290 -60.97 -40.23 33.77
C ALA A 290 -60.44 -40.89 32.44
N GLU A 291 -59.67 -42.00 32.39
CA GLU A 291 -58.99 -42.85 33.40
C GLU A 291 -58.07 -43.93 32.73
N TRP A 292 -57.10 -44.54 33.48
CA TRP A 292 -56.45 -45.89 33.33
C TRP A 292 -55.79 -46.31 31.95
N GLU A 293 -54.84 -47.27 31.77
CA GLU A 293 -53.94 -48.12 32.60
C GLU A 293 -52.71 -48.65 31.77
N GLU A 294 -51.74 -49.30 32.44
CA GLU A 294 -50.85 -50.47 32.11
C GLU A 294 -50.76 -51.11 30.67
N ASP A 295 -49.69 -51.83 30.22
CA ASP A 295 -48.29 -52.08 30.68
C ASP A 295 -47.41 -52.87 29.62
N ARG A 296 -46.09 -53.03 29.90
CA ARG A 296 -45.16 -54.17 29.64
C ARG A 296 -44.57 -54.61 28.26
N ASN A 297 -43.25 -54.94 28.35
CA ASN A 297 -42.40 -55.95 27.64
C ASN A 297 -42.15 -55.80 26.11
N GLY A 298 -41.02 -56.22 25.51
CA GLY A 298 -39.75 -56.89 25.91
C GLY A 298 -38.87 -57.11 24.63
N ASP A 299 -37.59 -57.54 24.58
CA ASP A 299 -36.53 -57.93 25.53
C ASP A 299 -35.13 -57.58 24.89
N GLY A 300 -33.93 -57.79 25.50
CA GLY A 300 -33.05 -58.99 25.43
C GLY A 300 -32.28 -59.15 24.08
N GLU A 301 -30.93 -59.20 23.94
CA GLU A 301 -29.73 -59.26 24.82
C GLU A 301 -28.56 -58.42 24.17
N GLY A 302 -27.55 -57.90 24.88
CA GLY A 302 -26.17 -58.46 25.02
C GLY A 302 -25.28 -58.33 23.74
N ASP A 303 -24.02 -57.81 23.71
CA ASP A 303 -23.05 -57.27 24.69
C ASP A 303 -22.04 -56.32 23.97
N GLY A 304 -21.29 -55.48 24.70
CA GLY A 304 -19.91 -55.08 24.32
C GLY A 304 -19.61 -53.62 23.90
N ASP A 305 -18.65 -53.02 24.64
CA ASP A 305 -17.65 -51.98 24.27
C ASP A 305 -18.06 -50.60 23.68
N GLY A 306 -17.55 -49.52 24.31
CA GLY A 306 -17.28 -48.23 23.65
C GLY A 306 -17.77 -46.97 24.38
N GLU A 307 -16.94 -46.36 25.22
CA GLU A 307 -17.19 -44.99 25.74
C GLU A 307 -17.07 -43.94 24.61
N GLY A 308 -17.94 -42.93 24.64
CA GLY A 308 -18.04 -41.91 23.58
C GLY A 308 -18.54 -40.56 24.10
N ASP A 309 -17.78 -39.94 25.00
CA ASP A 309 -18.14 -38.65 25.61
C ASP A 309 -18.23 -37.51 24.58
N HIS A 310 -19.46 -37.12 24.25
CA HIS A 310 -19.75 -35.85 23.59
C HIS A 310 -19.62 -34.69 24.60
N ILE A 311 -18.40 -34.17 24.77
CA ILE A 311 -18.13 -33.03 25.63
C ILE A 311 -18.60 -31.73 24.96
N ASP A 312 -19.87 -31.37 25.19
CA ASP A 312 -20.44 -30.04 24.87
C ASP A 312 -19.81 -28.95 25.76
N ASN A 313 -18.59 -28.53 25.40
CA ASN A 313 -17.88 -27.41 26.04
C ASN A 313 -18.45 -26.04 25.61
N ALA A 314 -19.72 -25.80 25.92
CA ALA A 314 -20.37 -24.50 25.77
C ALA A 314 -19.80 -23.49 26.80
N ILE A 315 -18.73 -22.79 26.43
CA ILE A 315 -18.15 -21.71 27.24
C ILE A 315 -19.21 -20.59 27.40
N PRO A 316 -19.57 -20.17 28.63
CA PRO A 316 -20.56 -19.11 28.83
C PRO A 316 -20.11 -17.77 28.23
N LEU A 317 -20.90 -17.26 27.28
CA LEU A 317 -20.69 -15.95 26.66
C LEU A 317 -20.79 -14.84 27.72
N VAL A 318 -19.68 -14.15 27.98
CA VAL A 318 -19.61 -13.07 28.97
C VAL A 318 -20.12 -11.77 28.33
N GLN A 319 -21.29 -11.32 28.77
CA GLN A 319 -21.84 -10.02 28.42
C GLN A 319 -21.00 -8.88 29.04
N ASN A 320 -20.95 -7.74 28.34
CA ASN A 320 -20.68 -6.35 28.77
C ASN A 320 -19.96 -6.14 30.13
N PRO A 321 -18.88 -5.33 30.23
CA PRO A 321 -18.21 -5.04 31.51
C PRO A 321 -19.10 -4.45 32.63
N GLN A 322 -20.33 -3.99 32.33
CA GLN A 322 -21.36 -3.68 33.33
C GLN A 322 -21.85 -4.93 34.10
N CYS A 323 -21.82 -6.12 33.50
CA CYS A 323 -22.19 -7.42 34.08
C CYS A 323 -21.06 -8.11 34.86
N LEU A 324 -19.81 -7.61 34.79
CA LEU A 324 -18.69 -8.15 35.59
C LEU A 324 -18.86 -7.84 37.08
N PRO A 325 -18.61 -8.81 38.00
CA PRO A 325 -18.59 -8.54 39.43
C PRO A 325 -17.61 -7.41 39.80
N PRO A 326 -17.93 -6.51 40.76
CA PRO A 326 -17.13 -5.33 41.05
C PRO A 326 -15.63 -5.61 41.28
N ALA A 327 -15.30 -6.69 42.00
CA ALA A 327 -13.91 -7.09 42.24
C ALA A 327 -13.11 -7.43 40.95
N LYS A 328 -13.77 -7.94 39.89
CA LYS A 328 -13.14 -8.15 38.58
C LYS A 328 -12.95 -6.83 37.83
N ARG A 329 -13.92 -5.90 37.91
CA ARG A 329 -13.76 -4.54 37.35
C ARG A 329 -12.62 -3.80 38.04
N ASP A 330 -12.54 -3.83 39.37
CA ASP A 330 -11.48 -3.19 40.15
C ASP A 330 -10.08 -3.78 39.86
N ALA A 331 -10.01 -5.09 39.57
CA ALA A 331 -8.77 -5.74 39.14
C ALA A 331 -8.36 -5.30 37.72
N LEU A 332 -9.31 -5.27 36.78
CA LEU A 332 -9.12 -4.78 35.42
C LEU A 332 -8.64 -3.32 35.41
N MET A 333 -9.33 -2.41 36.10
CA MET A 333 -8.94 -0.99 36.18
C MET A 333 -7.54 -0.80 36.80
N LYS A 334 -7.13 -1.65 37.76
CA LYS A 334 -5.77 -1.63 38.33
C LYS A 334 -4.70 -2.17 37.40
N LEU A 335 -5.05 -3.05 36.45
CA LEU A 335 -4.14 -3.47 35.38
C LEU A 335 -3.96 -2.33 34.36
N LEU A 336 -5.06 -1.67 33.99
CA LEU A 336 -5.08 -0.57 33.02
C LEU A 336 -4.32 0.67 33.54
N GLN A 337 -4.47 0.99 34.83
CA GLN A 337 -3.67 2.04 35.50
C GLN A 337 -2.17 1.73 35.55
N ARG A 338 -1.74 0.46 35.39
CA ARG A 338 -0.32 0.10 35.23
C ARG A 338 0.16 0.25 33.79
N THR A 339 -0.69 0.01 32.79
CA THR A 339 -0.36 0.34 31.39
C THR A 339 -0.23 1.84 31.15
N GLU A 340 -0.91 2.70 31.93
CA GLU A 340 -0.75 4.16 31.84
C GLU A 340 0.48 4.71 32.60
N GLN A 341 1.21 3.87 33.34
CA GLN A 341 2.45 4.25 34.06
C GLN A 341 3.73 3.80 33.35
N HIS A 342 3.63 3.20 32.17
CA HIS A 342 4.75 2.78 31.36
C HIS A 342 4.53 3.15 29.89
N ASP A 343 5.48 3.84 29.25
CA ASP A 343 5.46 4.18 27.82
C ASP A 343 5.61 2.96 26.87
N LYS A 344 5.31 1.76 27.37
CA LYS A 344 5.24 0.52 26.62
C LYS A 344 3.80 0.30 26.20
N GLY A 345 3.54 0.47 24.90
CA GLY A 345 2.22 0.20 24.32
C GLY A 345 1.73 -1.22 24.62
N ILE A 346 0.41 -1.43 24.52
CA ILE A 346 -0.27 -2.69 24.91
C ILE A 346 0.41 -3.95 24.33
N VAL A 347 0.94 -3.86 23.11
CA VAL A 347 1.68 -4.92 22.40
C VAL A 347 2.96 -5.37 23.13
N ASP A 348 3.70 -4.45 23.77
CA ASP A 348 4.95 -4.76 24.49
C ASP A 348 4.69 -5.55 25.79
N MET A 349 3.52 -5.37 26.42
CA MET A 349 3.11 -6.22 27.55
C MET A 349 2.62 -7.59 27.06
N MET A 350 1.85 -7.65 25.97
CA MET A 350 1.42 -8.92 25.36
C MET A 350 2.58 -9.85 25.01
N GLY A 351 3.74 -9.29 24.60
CA GLY A 351 4.95 -10.06 24.31
C GLY A 351 5.79 -10.48 25.52
N THR A 352 5.49 -10.00 26.73
CA THR A 352 6.33 -10.24 27.93
C THR A 352 5.61 -10.93 29.09
N THR A 353 4.28 -11.06 29.04
CA THR A 353 3.49 -11.84 30.02
C THR A 353 2.58 -12.84 29.32
N GLY A 354 2.55 -14.09 29.80
CA GLY A 354 1.79 -15.20 29.19
C GLY A 354 0.25 -15.10 29.25
N ASP A 355 -0.30 -13.98 29.73
CA ASP A 355 -1.74 -13.71 29.84
C ASP A 355 -2.38 -13.21 28.53
N SER A 356 -1.88 -13.71 27.38
CA SER A 356 -2.39 -13.39 26.04
C SER A 356 -3.90 -13.64 25.91
N ARG A 357 -4.41 -14.60 26.69
CA ARG A 357 -5.83 -14.99 26.74
C ARG A 357 -6.73 -13.91 27.36
N ASP A 358 -6.28 -13.26 28.43
CA ASP A 358 -7.05 -12.20 29.09
C ASP A 358 -7.03 -10.90 28.27
N ALA A 359 -5.90 -10.58 27.64
CA ALA A 359 -5.82 -9.47 26.68
C ALA A 359 -6.72 -9.70 25.44
N MET A 360 -6.80 -10.93 24.94
CA MET A 360 -7.74 -11.30 23.87
C MET A 360 -9.20 -11.27 24.35
N LEU A 361 -9.48 -11.58 25.62
CA LEU A 361 -10.81 -11.34 26.22
C LEU A 361 -11.17 -9.86 26.35
N MET A 362 -10.20 -8.94 26.46
CA MET A 362 -10.46 -7.49 26.45
C MET A 362 -10.78 -6.99 25.05
N LEU A 363 -10.12 -7.51 24.00
CA LEU A 363 -10.49 -7.22 22.61
C LEU A 363 -11.91 -7.72 22.27
N LEU A 364 -12.32 -8.86 22.84
CA LEU A 364 -13.70 -9.37 22.74
C LEU A 364 -14.75 -8.58 23.56
N GLN A 365 -14.35 -7.56 24.32
CA GLN A 365 -15.28 -6.69 25.08
C GLN A 365 -15.67 -5.39 24.33
N MET A 366 -15.04 -5.08 23.20
CA MET A 366 -15.30 -3.82 22.48
C MET A 366 -16.77 -3.67 22.06
N ILE A 367 -17.29 -4.67 21.35
CA ILE A 367 -18.64 -4.70 20.80
C ILE A 367 -19.30 -6.02 21.21
N CYS A 368 -20.59 -5.99 21.56
CA CYS A 368 -21.30 -7.21 21.93
C CYS A 368 -21.36 -8.17 20.74
N SER A 369 -21.12 -9.47 20.96
CA SER A 369 -21.20 -10.50 19.91
C SER A 369 -22.57 -10.50 19.21
N GLN A 370 -23.63 -10.14 19.93
CA GLN A 370 -24.97 -9.95 19.38
C GLN A 370 -24.99 -8.82 18.34
N SER A 371 -24.42 -7.65 18.64
CA SER A 371 -24.34 -6.51 17.72
C SER A 371 -23.56 -6.86 16.44
N ILE A 372 -22.46 -7.62 16.56
CA ILE A 372 -21.67 -8.08 15.41
C ILE A 372 -22.50 -9.01 14.52
N ILE A 373 -23.21 -9.98 15.11
CA ILE A 373 -24.11 -10.89 14.38
C ILE A 373 -25.24 -10.10 13.69
N GLU A 374 -25.84 -9.13 14.39
CA GLU A 374 -26.90 -8.28 13.86
C GLU A 374 -26.46 -7.35 12.71
N THR A 375 -25.17 -7.04 12.58
CA THR A 375 -24.65 -6.22 11.47
C THR A 375 -24.05 -7.03 10.31
N GLU A 376 -23.43 -8.19 10.59
CA GLU A 376 -22.80 -9.04 9.56
C GLU A 376 -23.83 -9.97 8.86
N ASP A 377 -24.89 -10.42 9.56
CA ASP A 377 -26.03 -11.11 8.91
C ASP A 377 -26.95 -10.08 8.24
N ARG A 378 -26.94 -10.03 6.90
CA ARG A 378 -27.73 -9.05 6.13
C ARG A 378 -29.24 -9.15 6.32
N LYS A 379 -29.78 -10.32 6.73
CA LYS A 379 -31.21 -10.46 7.00
C LYS A 379 -31.54 -9.86 8.37
N LEU A 380 -30.78 -10.19 9.40
CA LEU A 380 -30.94 -9.57 10.73
C LEU A 380 -30.72 -8.05 10.62
N PHE A 381 -29.68 -7.61 9.92
CA PHE A 381 -29.42 -6.20 9.66
C PHE A 381 -30.64 -5.48 9.06
N ALA A 382 -31.25 -6.06 8.02
CA ALA A 382 -32.46 -5.53 7.42
C ALA A 382 -33.64 -5.48 8.42
N GLU A 383 -33.87 -6.54 9.19
CA GLU A 383 -34.95 -6.60 10.19
C GLU A 383 -34.76 -5.52 11.29
N ARG A 384 -33.55 -5.39 11.85
CA ARG A 384 -33.18 -4.42 12.89
C ARG A 384 -33.22 -2.97 12.40
N VAL A 385 -32.83 -2.71 11.14
CA VAL A 385 -32.94 -1.36 10.53
C VAL A 385 -34.42 -0.98 10.28
N ASN A 386 -35.26 -1.93 9.88
CA ASN A 386 -36.69 -1.67 9.68
C ASN A 386 -37.44 -1.38 11.00
N GLU A 387 -37.03 -1.96 12.14
CA GLU A 387 -37.65 -1.67 13.46
C GLU A 387 -37.69 -0.17 13.80
N ILE A 388 -36.63 0.57 13.42
CA ILE A 388 -36.51 2.00 13.68
C ILE A 388 -37.07 2.88 12.54
N GLY A 389 -37.74 2.26 11.55
CA GLY A 389 -38.33 2.94 10.40
C GLY A 389 -37.30 3.47 9.39
N GLU A 390 -36.08 2.95 9.42
CA GLU A 390 -35.04 3.20 8.42
C GLU A 390 -35.10 2.18 7.28
N GLN A 391 -34.43 2.45 6.15
CA GLN A 391 -34.49 1.58 4.96
C GLN A 391 -33.11 1.10 4.52
N VAL A 392 -32.96 -0.22 4.40
CA VAL A 392 -31.87 -0.86 3.64
C VAL A 392 -32.22 -0.92 2.15
N ALA A 393 -31.22 -1.17 1.30
CA ALA A 393 -31.45 -1.46 -0.12
C ALA A 393 -32.46 -2.62 -0.30
N PRO A 394 -33.59 -2.43 -1.03
CA PRO A 394 -34.61 -3.47 -1.19
C PRO A 394 -34.04 -4.72 -1.86
N SER A 395 -34.26 -5.88 -1.24
CA SER A 395 -33.71 -7.17 -1.70
C SER A 395 -34.62 -8.33 -1.33
N GLU A 396 -34.57 -9.41 -2.13
CA GLU A 396 -35.32 -10.64 -1.91
C GLU A 396 -34.41 -11.87 -2.10
N ALA A 397 -34.51 -12.85 -1.20
CA ALA A 397 -33.84 -14.15 -1.33
C ALA A 397 -34.73 -15.14 -2.08
N VAL A 398 -34.20 -15.73 -3.16
CA VAL A 398 -34.93 -16.57 -4.11
C VAL A 398 -34.18 -17.87 -4.39
N TYR A 399 -34.93 -18.94 -4.71
CA TYR A 399 -34.42 -20.32 -4.83
C TYR A 399 -34.69 -20.93 -6.21
N SER A 400 -35.24 -20.14 -7.14
CA SER A 400 -35.45 -20.55 -8.54
C SER A 400 -35.38 -19.33 -9.46
N VAL A 401 -35.13 -19.59 -10.75
CA VAL A 401 -35.11 -18.56 -11.79
C VAL A 401 -36.46 -17.82 -11.86
N ALA A 402 -37.58 -18.54 -11.76
CA ALA A 402 -38.91 -17.92 -11.75
C ALA A 402 -39.11 -16.96 -10.56
N GLN A 403 -38.68 -17.35 -9.36
CA GLN A 403 -38.72 -16.46 -8.19
C GLN A 403 -37.82 -15.23 -8.36
N ALA A 404 -36.68 -15.36 -9.06
CA ALA A 404 -35.80 -14.24 -9.37
C ALA A 404 -36.47 -13.20 -10.30
N LEU A 405 -37.17 -13.67 -11.34
CA LEU A 405 -37.92 -12.79 -12.25
C LEU A 405 -39.10 -12.12 -11.53
N ASP A 406 -39.84 -12.88 -10.71
CA ASP A 406 -40.93 -12.37 -9.86
C ASP A 406 -40.44 -11.28 -8.88
N ALA A 407 -39.28 -11.49 -8.24
CA ALA A 407 -38.65 -10.52 -7.35
C ALA A 407 -38.21 -9.27 -8.10
N ALA A 408 -37.57 -9.41 -9.26
CA ALA A 408 -37.17 -8.26 -10.07
C ALA A 408 -38.36 -7.47 -10.63
N SER A 409 -39.50 -8.13 -10.88
CA SER A 409 -40.76 -7.46 -11.21
C SER A 409 -41.27 -6.57 -10.06
N ARG A 410 -41.07 -6.96 -8.80
CA ARG A 410 -41.42 -6.16 -7.61
C ARG A 410 -40.40 -5.06 -7.30
N LEU A 411 -39.11 -5.37 -7.39
CA LEU A 411 -37.99 -4.47 -7.07
C LEU A 411 -37.79 -3.38 -8.13
N GLY A 412 -38.12 -3.70 -9.39
CA GLY A 412 -37.91 -2.86 -10.57
C GLY A 412 -36.50 -3.00 -11.14
N TYR A 413 -36.40 -3.13 -12.47
CA TYR A 413 -35.12 -3.13 -13.18
C TYR A 413 -34.49 -1.72 -13.22
N PRO A 414 -33.14 -1.60 -13.24
CA PRO A 414 -32.17 -2.70 -13.14
C PRO A 414 -32.11 -3.33 -11.74
N VAL A 415 -31.71 -4.60 -11.68
CA VAL A 415 -31.46 -5.35 -10.44
C VAL A 415 -30.04 -5.91 -10.42
N MET A 416 -29.55 -6.28 -9.24
CA MET A 416 -28.32 -7.05 -9.06
C MET A 416 -28.68 -8.44 -8.56
N ALA A 417 -28.19 -9.47 -9.24
CA ALA A 417 -28.27 -10.86 -8.78
C ALA A 417 -26.95 -11.22 -8.07
N ARG A 418 -27.01 -11.99 -6.98
CA ARG A 418 -25.85 -12.50 -6.23
C ARG A 418 -26.09 -13.92 -5.73
N ALA A 419 -25.20 -14.86 -6.03
CA ALA A 419 -25.26 -16.20 -5.44
C ALA A 419 -24.98 -16.14 -3.93
N ALA A 420 -25.88 -16.72 -3.11
CA ALA A 420 -25.67 -16.80 -1.67
C ALA A 420 -24.58 -17.82 -1.32
N PHE A 421 -23.96 -17.67 -0.15
CA PHE A 421 -22.80 -18.46 0.32
C PHE A 421 -21.58 -18.44 -0.62
N SER A 422 -21.55 -17.52 -1.60
CA SER A 422 -20.39 -17.28 -2.46
C SER A 422 -19.50 -16.17 -1.90
N LEU A 423 -18.19 -16.28 -2.13
CA LEU A 423 -17.21 -15.24 -1.82
C LEU A 423 -16.72 -14.57 -3.11
N GLY A 424 -16.33 -13.29 -3.04
CA GLY A 424 -15.76 -12.56 -4.19
C GLY A 424 -16.73 -12.29 -5.34
N GLY A 425 -18.04 -12.35 -5.11
CA GLY A 425 -19.06 -12.07 -6.13
C GLY A 425 -19.18 -13.16 -7.22
N LEU A 426 -18.75 -14.39 -6.94
CA LEU A 426 -18.91 -15.53 -7.86
C LEU A 426 -20.40 -15.76 -8.16
N GLY A 427 -20.79 -15.67 -9.44
CA GLY A 427 -22.21 -15.73 -9.81
C GLY A 427 -23.02 -14.49 -9.41
N SER A 428 -22.37 -13.32 -9.30
CA SER A 428 -23.05 -12.03 -9.23
C SER A 428 -23.02 -11.27 -10.55
N GLY A 429 -24.02 -10.43 -10.79
CA GLY A 429 -24.11 -9.59 -11.99
C GLY A 429 -25.30 -8.64 -11.94
N PHE A 430 -25.26 -7.61 -12.78
CA PHE A 430 -26.38 -6.69 -12.98
C PHE A 430 -27.25 -7.15 -14.15
N ALA A 431 -28.56 -7.04 -13.99
CA ALA A 431 -29.53 -7.25 -15.06
C ALA A 431 -30.37 -5.99 -15.26
N ASN A 432 -30.45 -5.52 -16.50
CA ASN A 432 -31.27 -4.38 -16.92
C ASN A 432 -32.65 -4.80 -17.42
N ASN A 433 -32.85 -6.11 -17.62
CA ASN A 433 -34.07 -6.72 -18.14
C ASN A 433 -34.18 -8.20 -17.74
N GLU A 434 -35.31 -8.82 -18.10
CA GLU A 434 -35.66 -10.20 -17.78
C GLU A 434 -34.73 -11.25 -18.43
N GLU A 435 -34.26 -11.01 -19.66
CA GLU A 435 -33.37 -11.93 -20.38
C GLU A 435 -31.97 -12.01 -19.73
N GLU A 436 -31.40 -10.86 -19.35
CA GLU A 436 -30.15 -10.77 -18.60
C GLU A 436 -30.27 -11.45 -17.23
N LEU A 437 -31.36 -11.21 -16.50
CA LEU A 437 -31.57 -11.84 -15.19
C LEU A 437 -31.78 -13.35 -15.30
N GLN A 438 -32.50 -13.81 -16.31
CA GLN A 438 -32.71 -15.24 -16.56
C GLN A 438 -31.36 -15.95 -16.79
N SER A 439 -30.47 -15.36 -17.57
CA SER A 439 -29.11 -15.88 -17.82
C SER A 439 -28.27 -15.92 -16.54
N LEU A 440 -28.21 -14.81 -15.78
CA LEU A 440 -27.47 -14.73 -14.52
C LEU A 440 -28.00 -15.70 -13.46
N ALA A 441 -29.33 -15.78 -13.29
CA ALA A 441 -29.95 -16.67 -12.31
C ALA A 441 -29.73 -18.15 -12.66
N GLN A 442 -29.73 -18.53 -13.95
CA GLN A 442 -29.39 -19.89 -14.37
C GLN A 442 -27.93 -20.26 -14.04
N GLN A 443 -26.99 -19.35 -14.29
CA GLN A 443 -25.57 -19.58 -13.98
C GLN A 443 -25.31 -19.65 -12.47
N ALA A 444 -25.89 -18.72 -11.70
CA ALA A 444 -25.72 -18.65 -10.26
C ALA A 444 -26.38 -19.83 -9.51
N LEU A 445 -27.60 -20.20 -9.88
CA LEU A 445 -28.33 -21.33 -9.25
C LEU A 445 -27.80 -22.71 -9.66
N ALA A 446 -26.92 -22.79 -10.67
CA ALA A 446 -26.13 -24.00 -10.95
C ALA A 446 -24.97 -24.22 -9.95
N HIS A 447 -24.62 -23.19 -9.17
CA HIS A 447 -23.48 -23.21 -8.23
C HIS A 447 -23.86 -22.91 -6.78
N SER A 448 -25.03 -22.31 -6.51
CA SER A 448 -25.59 -22.13 -5.16
C SER A 448 -27.08 -22.47 -5.13
N SER A 449 -27.56 -22.94 -3.98
CA SER A 449 -28.99 -23.27 -3.76
C SER A 449 -29.88 -22.05 -3.53
N GLN A 450 -29.30 -20.85 -3.39
CA GLN A 450 -30.00 -19.61 -3.12
C GLN A 450 -29.33 -18.44 -3.87
N LEU A 451 -30.15 -17.54 -4.38
CA LEU A 451 -29.78 -16.29 -5.02
C LEU A 451 -30.39 -15.13 -4.22
N ILE A 452 -29.71 -14.00 -4.15
CA ILE A 452 -30.28 -12.73 -3.67
C ILE A 452 -30.47 -11.84 -4.90
N VAL A 453 -31.66 -11.25 -5.03
CA VAL A 453 -31.96 -10.22 -6.02
C VAL A 453 -32.13 -8.90 -5.28
N ASP A 454 -31.22 -7.95 -5.52
CA ASP A 454 -31.25 -6.60 -4.95
C ASP A 454 -31.75 -5.62 -6.01
N LYS A 455 -32.48 -4.58 -5.59
CA LYS A 455 -32.73 -3.41 -6.44
C LYS A 455 -31.40 -2.75 -6.78
N SER A 456 -31.09 -2.54 -8.06
CA SER A 456 -29.85 -1.87 -8.43
C SER A 456 -29.95 -0.38 -8.14
N LEU A 457 -29.02 0.10 -7.32
CA LEU A 457 -28.79 1.52 -7.04
C LEU A 457 -27.55 2.04 -7.81
N LYS A 458 -27.13 1.31 -8.87
CA LYS A 458 -25.92 1.64 -9.66
C LYS A 458 -25.98 3.08 -10.16
N GLY A 459 -24.91 3.84 -9.95
CA GLY A 459 -24.83 5.26 -10.33
C GLY A 459 -25.38 6.24 -9.28
N TRP A 460 -25.82 5.77 -8.11
CA TRP A 460 -26.11 6.64 -6.96
C TRP A 460 -24.81 7.09 -6.28
N LYS A 461 -24.86 8.18 -5.51
CA LYS A 461 -23.70 8.64 -4.71
C LYS A 461 -23.48 7.65 -3.57
N GLU A 462 -22.24 7.22 -3.35
CA GLU A 462 -21.87 6.34 -2.26
C GLU A 462 -21.12 7.14 -1.19
N VAL A 463 -21.65 7.11 0.04
CA VAL A 463 -21.24 7.99 1.15
C VAL A 463 -21.02 7.15 2.40
N GLU A 464 -19.91 7.36 3.08
CA GLU A 464 -19.51 6.62 4.28
C GLU A 464 -19.38 7.56 5.48
N TYR A 465 -19.70 7.08 6.67
CA TYR A 465 -19.48 7.79 7.94
C TYR A 465 -18.77 6.88 8.93
N GLU A 466 -17.69 7.37 9.55
CA GLU A 466 -17.06 6.74 10.71
C GLU A 466 -17.76 7.24 11.98
N VAL A 467 -18.33 6.33 12.77
CA VAL A 467 -19.15 6.64 13.94
C VAL A 467 -18.48 6.10 15.19
N VAL A 468 -18.34 6.94 16.22
CA VAL A 468 -17.81 6.54 17.53
C VAL A 468 -18.89 6.71 18.58
N ARG A 469 -19.05 5.69 19.44
CA ARG A 469 -20.08 5.67 20.50
C ARG A 469 -19.51 5.12 21.81
N ASP A 470 -19.75 5.81 22.92
CA ASP A 470 -19.37 5.33 24.25
C ASP A 470 -20.51 4.61 25.00
N ALA A 471 -20.15 3.97 26.12
CA ALA A 471 -21.08 3.27 27.01
C ALA A 471 -22.09 4.22 27.72
N TYR A 472 -21.92 5.54 27.58
CA TYR A 472 -22.77 6.59 28.16
C TYR A 472 -23.67 7.25 27.11
N ASN A 473 -23.67 6.71 25.87
CA ASN A 473 -24.47 7.12 24.73
C ASN A 473 -24.08 8.47 24.09
N ASN A 474 -22.91 9.02 24.43
CA ASN A 474 -22.25 10.01 23.59
C ASN A 474 -21.91 9.31 22.26
N CYS A 475 -22.28 9.93 21.15
CA CYS A 475 -22.17 9.34 19.83
C CYS A 475 -21.93 10.46 18.82
N ILE A 476 -20.89 10.32 18.01
CA ILE A 476 -20.32 11.35 17.13
C ILE A 476 -19.95 10.74 15.78
N THR A 477 -20.02 11.53 14.71
CA THR A 477 -19.48 11.16 13.39
C THR A 477 -18.11 11.81 13.20
N VAL A 478 -17.04 11.00 13.25
CA VAL A 478 -15.65 11.48 13.25
C VAL A 478 -15.16 11.84 11.85
N CYS A 479 -15.66 11.16 10.82
CA CYS A 479 -15.36 11.50 9.43
C CYS A 479 -16.54 11.15 8.52
N ASN A 480 -16.71 11.91 7.45
CA ASN A 480 -17.62 11.60 6.36
C ASN A 480 -16.84 11.58 5.04
N MET A 481 -17.06 10.55 4.24
CA MET A 481 -16.35 10.31 2.99
C MET A 481 -17.35 10.21 1.84
N GLU A 482 -16.99 10.77 0.69
CA GLU A 482 -17.77 10.68 -0.55
C GLU A 482 -16.95 9.94 -1.60
N ASN A 483 -17.54 8.91 -2.20
CA ASN A 483 -16.90 8.16 -3.27
C ASN A 483 -17.05 8.96 -4.59
N PHE A 484 -15.92 9.25 -5.24
CA PHE A 484 -15.86 9.87 -6.58
C PHE A 484 -16.43 8.91 -7.64
N ASP A 485 -16.09 7.62 -7.51
CA ASP A 485 -16.70 6.55 -8.28
C ASP A 485 -18.07 6.20 -7.67
N PRO A 486 -19.16 6.22 -8.45
CA PRO A 486 -20.50 6.01 -7.93
C PRO A 486 -20.81 4.53 -7.67
N LEU A 487 -21.85 4.27 -6.87
CA LEU A 487 -22.21 2.95 -6.37
C LEU A 487 -22.26 1.89 -7.48
N GLY A 488 -21.66 0.74 -7.18
CA GLY A 488 -21.46 -0.38 -8.11
C GLY A 488 -19.98 -0.69 -8.33
N ILE A 489 -19.10 0.26 -8.00
CA ILE A 489 -17.69 0.05 -7.68
C ILE A 489 -17.61 0.02 -6.14
N HIS A 490 -16.91 -0.96 -5.56
CA HIS A 490 -16.79 -1.10 -4.10
C HIS A 490 -15.90 0.02 -3.53
N THR A 491 -16.22 0.60 -2.36
CA THR A 491 -15.47 1.73 -1.76
C THR A 491 -13.94 1.56 -1.73
N GLY A 492 -13.46 0.37 -1.37
CA GLY A 492 -12.07 -0.06 -1.51
C GLY A 492 -11.46 0.07 -2.92
N GLU A 493 -12.21 -0.20 -3.99
CA GLU A 493 -11.84 0.03 -5.40
C GLU A 493 -12.13 1.46 -5.91
N SER A 494 -12.96 2.23 -5.20
CA SER A 494 -13.32 3.60 -5.58
C SER A 494 -12.21 4.60 -5.27
N ILE A 495 -12.15 5.69 -6.03
CA ILE A 495 -11.55 6.93 -5.53
C ILE A 495 -12.49 7.54 -4.49
N VAL A 496 -11.93 8.00 -3.36
CA VAL A 496 -12.71 8.51 -2.21
C VAL A 496 -12.18 9.87 -1.78
N VAL A 497 -13.04 10.78 -1.36
CA VAL A 497 -12.67 12.10 -0.84
C VAL A 497 -13.20 12.35 0.57
N ALA A 498 -12.43 13.06 1.39
CA ALA A 498 -12.85 13.53 2.71
C ALA A 498 -12.55 15.04 2.86
N PRO A 499 -13.46 15.84 3.47
CA PRO A 499 -14.86 15.49 3.74
C PRO A 499 -15.66 15.32 2.42
N SER A 500 -16.92 14.87 2.50
CA SER A 500 -17.85 14.94 1.35
C SER A 500 -17.92 16.36 0.77
N GLN A 501 -18.07 16.47 -0.55
CA GLN A 501 -17.96 17.73 -1.32
C GLN A 501 -19.28 18.17 -1.96
N THR A 502 -20.21 17.23 -2.25
CA THR A 502 -21.41 17.51 -3.06
C THR A 502 -22.75 17.32 -2.33
N LEU A 503 -22.69 17.15 -1.00
CA LEU A 503 -23.86 17.12 -0.12
C LEU A 503 -24.24 18.54 0.32
N SER A 504 -25.54 18.86 0.37
CA SER A 504 -26.02 19.99 1.16
C SER A 504 -25.96 19.69 2.66
N ASP A 505 -25.92 20.72 3.52
CA ASP A 505 -26.00 20.53 4.98
C ASP A 505 -27.26 19.74 5.39
N ARG A 506 -28.39 19.90 4.67
CA ARG A 506 -29.60 19.10 4.93
C ARG A 506 -29.37 17.61 4.69
N GLU A 507 -28.73 17.24 3.58
CA GLU A 507 -28.40 15.83 3.28
C GLU A 507 -27.34 15.28 4.25
N TYR A 508 -26.33 16.10 4.59
CA TYR A 508 -25.33 15.76 5.60
C TYR A 508 -25.96 15.50 6.98
N GLN A 509 -26.75 16.44 7.52
CA GLN A 509 -27.40 16.27 8.82
C GLN A 509 -28.44 15.14 8.81
N MET A 510 -29.08 14.86 7.68
CA MET A 510 -29.96 13.71 7.50
C MET A 510 -29.18 12.40 7.67
N LEU A 511 -28.15 12.16 6.85
CA LEU A 511 -27.34 10.95 6.90
C LEU A 511 -26.64 10.79 8.25
N ARG A 512 -26.07 11.88 8.80
CA ARG A 512 -25.48 11.94 10.14
C ARG A 512 -26.49 11.58 11.24
N SER A 513 -27.70 12.14 11.20
CA SER A 513 -28.75 11.80 12.18
C SER A 513 -29.15 10.33 12.09
N THR A 514 -29.23 9.78 10.88
CA THR A 514 -29.48 8.36 10.64
C THR A 514 -28.34 7.50 11.19
N ALA A 515 -27.08 7.85 10.97
CA ALA A 515 -25.91 7.14 11.52
C ALA A 515 -26.00 7.05 13.06
N LEU A 516 -26.18 8.21 13.71
CA LEU A 516 -26.32 8.33 15.15
C LEU A 516 -27.58 7.66 15.73
N LYS A 517 -28.58 7.34 14.90
CA LYS A 517 -29.80 6.60 15.26
C LYS A 517 -29.59 5.09 15.11
N VAL A 518 -29.05 4.64 13.98
CA VAL A 518 -28.76 3.24 13.64
C VAL A 518 -27.74 2.63 14.61
N ILE A 519 -26.60 3.29 14.81
CA ILE A 519 -25.51 2.78 15.67
C ILE A 519 -25.93 2.71 17.15
N ARG A 520 -26.84 3.60 17.59
CA ARG A 520 -27.47 3.49 18.92
C ARG A 520 -28.42 2.29 19.03
N HIS A 521 -29.12 1.93 17.96
CA HIS A 521 -30.08 0.81 17.96
C HIS A 521 -29.39 -0.57 17.95
N PHE A 522 -28.28 -0.72 17.21
CA PHE A 522 -27.40 -1.90 17.30
C PHE A 522 -26.58 -1.96 18.61
N GLY A 523 -26.59 -0.89 19.42
CA GLY A 523 -25.98 -0.87 20.75
C GLY A 523 -24.44 -0.82 20.77
N VAL A 524 -23.81 -0.55 19.62
CA VAL A 524 -22.34 -0.55 19.43
C VAL A 524 -21.64 0.37 20.43
N VAL A 525 -20.50 -0.07 20.97
CA VAL A 525 -19.59 0.73 21.80
C VAL A 525 -18.19 0.63 21.19
N GLY A 526 -17.41 1.71 21.23
CA GLY A 526 -16.21 1.83 20.41
C GLY A 526 -16.53 2.54 19.10
N GLU A 527 -16.22 1.92 17.97
CA GLU A 527 -16.25 2.52 16.63
C GLU A 527 -16.90 1.58 15.61
N CYS A 528 -17.48 2.16 14.55
CA CYS A 528 -17.98 1.45 13.37
C CYS A 528 -18.15 2.37 12.15
N ASN A 529 -17.95 1.83 10.96
CA ASN A 529 -18.29 2.46 9.66
C ASN A 529 -19.75 2.16 9.27
N ILE A 530 -20.45 3.14 8.68
CA ILE A 530 -21.79 2.96 8.06
C ILE A 530 -21.81 3.54 6.64
N GLN A 531 -22.45 2.83 5.72
CA GLN A 531 -22.45 3.14 4.29
C GLN A 531 -23.86 3.45 3.76
N TYR A 532 -23.95 4.42 2.85
CA TYR A 532 -25.18 4.91 2.24
C TYR A 532 -25.08 4.99 0.72
N ALA A 533 -26.19 4.67 0.05
CA ALA A 533 -26.45 5.12 -1.32
C ALA A 533 -27.44 6.28 -1.29
N LEU A 534 -27.05 7.46 -1.78
CA LEU A 534 -27.88 8.67 -1.88
C LEU A 534 -28.24 8.97 -3.34
N CYS A 535 -29.51 9.26 -3.61
CA CYS A 535 -30.00 9.59 -4.95
C CYS A 535 -29.41 10.94 -5.43
N PRO A 536 -28.75 11.02 -6.60
CA PRO A 536 -28.20 12.28 -7.11
C PRO A 536 -29.24 13.36 -7.46
N HIS A 537 -30.53 13.08 -7.29
CA HIS A 537 -31.66 13.91 -7.73
C HIS A 537 -32.75 14.10 -6.65
N SER A 538 -32.59 13.54 -5.44
CA SER A 538 -33.54 13.69 -4.33
C SER A 538 -32.93 13.27 -3.00
N GLU A 539 -33.54 13.68 -1.88
CA GLU A 539 -33.14 13.26 -0.53
C GLU A 539 -33.39 11.76 -0.22
N GLN A 540 -33.75 10.94 -1.23
CA GLN A 540 -33.92 9.50 -1.05
C GLN A 540 -32.56 8.81 -0.89
N TYR A 541 -32.39 8.09 0.21
CA TYR A 541 -31.21 7.25 0.46
C TYR A 541 -31.61 5.83 0.87
N TYR A 542 -30.62 4.94 0.86
CA TYR A 542 -30.68 3.60 1.44
C TYR A 542 -29.40 3.32 2.24
N ILE A 543 -29.53 2.65 3.37
CA ILE A 543 -28.40 2.10 4.12
C ILE A 543 -27.93 0.82 3.40
N ILE A 544 -26.62 0.70 3.19
CA ILE A 544 -26.02 -0.45 2.49
C ILE A 544 -25.52 -1.50 3.48
N GLU A 545 -24.75 -1.08 4.48
CA GLU A 545 -24.26 -1.92 5.59
C GLU A 545 -23.73 -1.08 6.75
N VAL A 546 -23.51 -1.75 7.90
CA VAL A 546 -22.73 -1.25 9.04
C VAL A 546 -21.61 -2.25 9.29
N ASN A 547 -20.36 -1.77 9.31
CA ASN A 547 -19.19 -2.54 9.71
C ASN A 547 -18.94 -2.29 11.21
N ALA A 548 -19.44 -3.17 12.08
CA ALA A 548 -19.31 -3.04 13.55
C ALA A 548 -17.90 -3.42 14.06
N ARG A 549 -16.88 -2.74 13.54
CA ARG A 549 -15.45 -2.89 13.82
C ARG A 549 -14.65 -1.84 13.04
N LEU A 550 -13.39 -1.65 13.45
CA LEU A 550 -12.37 -0.94 12.67
C LEU A 550 -12.28 -1.49 11.24
N SER A 551 -12.10 -0.57 10.30
CA SER A 551 -12.07 -0.83 8.87
C SER A 551 -10.93 -0.07 8.17
N ARG A 552 -10.79 -0.29 6.86
CA ARG A 552 -9.96 0.54 5.97
C ARG A 552 -10.38 2.00 6.02
N SER A 553 -11.68 2.27 5.90
CA SER A 553 -12.27 3.60 5.99
C SER A 553 -11.96 4.27 7.34
N SER A 554 -11.89 3.50 8.43
CA SER A 554 -11.49 3.96 9.77
C SER A 554 -10.00 4.31 9.87
N ALA A 555 -9.12 3.54 9.22
CA ALA A 555 -7.69 3.89 9.11
C ALA A 555 -7.52 5.17 8.29
N LEU A 556 -8.10 5.22 7.09
CA LEU A 556 -8.11 6.39 6.20
C LEU A 556 -8.62 7.64 6.91
N ALA A 557 -9.77 7.55 7.59
CA ALA A 557 -10.35 8.64 8.37
C ALA A 557 -9.46 9.10 9.53
N SER A 558 -8.76 8.17 10.20
CA SER A 558 -7.83 8.53 11.29
C SER A 558 -6.67 9.38 10.79
N LYS A 559 -6.13 9.04 9.61
CA LYS A 559 -5.08 9.85 8.94
C LYS A 559 -5.66 11.16 8.40
N ALA A 560 -6.81 11.12 7.74
CA ALA A 560 -7.46 12.28 7.13
C ALA A 560 -7.85 13.38 8.15
N THR A 561 -8.30 12.97 9.33
CA THR A 561 -8.75 13.88 10.40
C THR A 561 -7.65 14.22 11.41
N GLY A 562 -6.71 13.30 11.65
CA GLY A 562 -5.82 13.31 12.83
C GLY A 562 -6.41 12.65 14.08
N TYR A 563 -7.68 12.22 14.05
CA TYR A 563 -8.39 11.62 15.18
C TYR A 563 -8.07 10.11 15.26
N PRO A 564 -7.40 9.60 16.31
CA PRO A 564 -6.93 8.21 16.33
C PRO A 564 -8.06 7.22 16.71
N LEU A 565 -8.90 6.85 15.75
CA LEU A 565 -10.11 6.03 15.97
C LEU A 565 -9.82 4.74 16.75
N ALA A 566 -8.78 4.00 16.36
CA ALA A 566 -8.41 2.74 17.03
C ALA A 566 -8.00 2.93 18.50
N TYR A 567 -7.28 4.01 18.83
CA TYR A 567 -6.91 4.35 20.20
C TYR A 567 -8.14 4.72 21.05
N VAL A 568 -9.02 5.56 20.48
CA VAL A 568 -10.25 5.97 21.16
C VAL A 568 -11.17 4.77 21.38
N ALA A 569 -11.43 3.96 20.34
CA ALA A 569 -12.25 2.75 20.43
C ALA A 569 -11.72 1.77 21.48
N ALA A 570 -10.39 1.58 21.55
CA ALA A 570 -9.76 0.78 22.60
C ALA A 570 -10.00 1.35 24.00
N LYS A 571 -9.89 2.68 24.20
CA LYS A 571 -10.21 3.33 25.49
C LYS A 571 -11.71 3.21 25.85
N LEU A 572 -12.62 3.34 24.89
CA LEU A 572 -14.07 3.21 25.10
C LEU A 572 -14.48 1.80 25.53
N ALA A 573 -13.84 0.76 24.99
CA ALA A 573 -14.05 -0.63 25.39
C ALA A 573 -13.70 -0.90 26.87
N LEU A 574 -12.81 -0.09 27.45
CA LEU A 574 -12.45 -0.13 28.87
C LEU A 574 -13.46 0.61 29.78
N GLY A 575 -14.53 1.17 29.19
CA GLY A 575 -15.59 1.88 29.92
C GLY A 575 -15.29 3.36 30.20
N LEU A 576 -14.29 3.96 29.55
CA LEU A 576 -14.07 5.41 29.59
C LEU A 576 -15.12 6.13 28.72
N PRO A 577 -15.65 7.29 29.15
CA PRO A 577 -16.51 8.12 28.31
C PRO A 577 -15.68 9.00 27.35
N LEU A 578 -16.26 9.40 26.22
CA LEU A 578 -15.61 10.26 25.23
C LEU A 578 -15.05 11.59 25.80
N PRO A 579 -15.76 12.30 26.72
CA PRO A 579 -15.24 13.52 27.35
C PRO A 579 -14.01 13.34 28.26
N ASP A 580 -13.76 12.14 28.81
CA ASP A 580 -12.60 11.92 29.70
C ASP A 580 -11.33 11.55 28.91
N ILE A 581 -11.48 11.12 27.65
CA ILE A 581 -10.37 10.88 26.74
C ILE A 581 -9.91 12.22 26.17
N LYS A 582 -8.61 12.51 26.24
CA LYS A 582 -8.02 13.71 25.63
C LYS A 582 -7.81 13.54 24.13
N ASN A 583 -7.98 14.62 23.39
CA ASN A 583 -7.45 14.72 22.02
C ASN A 583 -5.92 14.88 22.09
N SER A 584 -5.18 13.93 21.54
CA SER A 584 -3.71 13.91 21.49
C SER A 584 -3.11 14.96 20.54
N VAL A 585 -3.87 15.44 19.55
CA VAL A 585 -3.42 16.45 18.58
C VAL A 585 -3.39 17.84 19.21
N THR A 586 -4.47 18.28 19.86
CA THR A 586 -4.53 19.60 20.54
C THR A 586 -3.95 19.59 21.96
N GLY A 587 -3.86 18.41 22.60
CA GLY A 587 -3.45 18.19 24.00
C GLY A 587 -4.41 18.75 25.07
N ASN A 588 -5.34 19.62 24.68
CA ASN A 588 -6.17 20.45 25.56
C ASN A 588 -7.68 20.25 25.38
N THR A 589 -8.13 19.69 24.25
CA THR A 589 -9.55 19.32 24.04
C THR A 589 -9.80 17.84 24.35
N THR A 590 -11.07 17.42 24.39
CA THR A 590 -11.48 16.02 24.61
C THR A 590 -11.65 15.29 23.28
N ALA A 591 -11.84 13.97 23.29
CA ALA A 591 -12.21 13.19 22.11
C ALA A 591 -13.71 13.31 21.76
N CYS A 592 -14.52 14.01 22.56
CA CYS A 592 -15.97 14.15 22.37
C CYS A 592 -16.34 15.31 21.42
N PHE A 593 -15.83 15.27 20.20
CA PHE A 593 -16.09 16.28 19.15
C PHE A 593 -16.11 15.63 17.76
N GLU A 594 -16.59 16.36 16.77
CA GLU A 594 -16.57 15.95 15.37
C GLU A 594 -15.52 16.82 14.65
N PRO A 595 -14.45 16.22 14.07
CA PRO A 595 -13.37 16.96 13.43
C PRO A 595 -13.78 17.89 12.29
N SER A 596 -13.02 18.96 12.13
CA SER A 596 -13.14 19.93 11.03
C SER A 596 -11.84 20.00 10.25
N LEU A 597 -11.93 20.04 8.91
CA LEU A 597 -10.79 19.99 7.98
C LEU A 597 -10.78 21.26 7.12
N ASP A 598 -9.68 22.01 7.10
CA ASP A 598 -9.48 23.17 6.20
C ASP A 598 -8.83 22.79 4.84
N TYR A 599 -8.76 21.48 4.58
CA TYR A 599 -8.15 20.84 3.43
C TYR A 599 -9.03 19.73 2.87
N CYS A 600 -8.72 19.28 1.66
CA CYS A 600 -9.32 18.13 1.01
C CYS A 600 -8.34 16.95 1.01
N VAL A 601 -8.84 15.78 1.36
CA VAL A 601 -8.12 14.51 1.30
C VAL A 601 -8.66 13.68 0.16
N VAL A 602 -7.79 13.06 -0.63
CA VAL A 602 -8.14 12.15 -1.72
C VAL A 602 -7.43 10.82 -1.51
N LYS A 603 -8.20 9.72 -1.48
CA LYS A 603 -7.70 8.34 -1.53
C LYS A 603 -7.87 7.75 -2.93
N ILE A 604 -6.85 7.04 -3.41
CA ILE A 604 -6.89 6.26 -4.66
C ILE A 604 -6.33 4.85 -4.38
N PRO A 605 -6.97 3.76 -4.85
CA PRO A 605 -6.44 2.41 -4.69
C PRO A 605 -5.21 2.14 -5.57
N ARG A 606 -4.48 1.07 -5.23
CA ARG A 606 -3.39 0.49 -6.05
C ARG A 606 -3.83 -0.85 -6.62
N TRP A 607 -3.56 -1.08 -7.91
CA TRP A 607 -3.80 -2.34 -8.59
C TRP A 607 -2.54 -2.88 -9.27
N ASP A 608 -2.30 -4.18 -9.16
CA ASP A 608 -1.25 -4.90 -9.89
C ASP A 608 -1.83 -5.91 -10.91
N LEU A 609 -3.02 -5.60 -11.44
CA LEU A 609 -3.74 -6.47 -12.39
C LEU A 609 -2.96 -6.79 -13.68
N ALA A 610 -1.94 -6.00 -14.01
CA ALA A 610 -1.02 -6.27 -15.11
C ALA A 610 -0.25 -7.61 -14.96
N LYS A 611 -0.01 -8.07 -13.72
CA LYS A 611 0.66 -9.36 -13.45
C LYS A 611 -0.19 -10.58 -13.82
N PHE A 612 -1.51 -10.41 -13.92
CA PHE A 612 -2.46 -11.51 -14.03
C PHE A 612 -3.13 -11.51 -15.41
N VAL A 613 -2.40 -11.97 -16.44
CA VAL A 613 -2.75 -11.88 -17.87
C VAL A 613 -4.20 -12.30 -18.22
N ARG A 614 -4.79 -13.24 -17.49
CA ARG A 614 -6.16 -13.76 -17.72
C ARG A 614 -7.24 -13.13 -16.81
N VAL A 615 -6.88 -12.23 -15.90
CA VAL A 615 -7.84 -11.59 -14.97
C VAL A 615 -8.46 -10.36 -15.62
N SER A 616 -9.77 -10.23 -15.46
CA SER A 616 -10.54 -9.06 -15.91
C SER A 616 -10.05 -7.77 -15.22
N LYS A 617 -9.68 -6.76 -16.01
CA LYS A 617 -9.26 -5.42 -15.53
C LYS A 617 -10.42 -4.52 -15.09
N HIS A 618 -11.67 -4.95 -15.29
CA HIS A 618 -12.83 -4.18 -14.87
C HIS A 618 -12.96 -4.18 -13.34
N ILE A 619 -13.21 -3.03 -12.75
CA ILE A 619 -13.47 -2.86 -11.31
C ILE A 619 -14.98 -2.84 -11.05
N GLY A 620 -15.39 -3.09 -9.80
CA GLY A 620 -16.80 -3.27 -9.45
C GLY A 620 -16.99 -3.60 -7.98
N SER A 621 -18.07 -4.31 -7.65
CA SER A 621 -18.48 -4.64 -6.27
C SER A 621 -17.58 -5.66 -5.53
N SER A 622 -16.52 -6.19 -6.16
CA SER A 622 -15.53 -7.05 -5.49
C SER A 622 -14.14 -6.45 -5.62
N MET A 623 -13.45 -6.30 -4.48
CA MET A 623 -12.09 -5.76 -4.42
C MET A 623 -11.05 -6.61 -5.16
N LYS A 624 -10.15 -5.92 -5.87
CA LYS A 624 -8.98 -6.41 -6.61
C LYS A 624 -7.71 -5.59 -6.36
N SER A 625 -7.85 -4.41 -5.74
CA SER A 625 -6.75 -3.58 -5.27
C SER A 625 -5.92 -4.28 -4.19
N VAL A 626 -4.64 -3.91 -4.11
CA VAL A 626 -3.59 -4.53 -3.27
C VAL A 626 -3.00 -3.59 -2.21
N GLY A 627 -3.54 -2.38 -2.12
CA GLY A 627 -3.13 -1.29 -1.24
C GLY A 627 -3.79 0.01 -1.67
N GLU A 628 -3.47 1.11 -1.00
CA GLU A 628 -4.04 2.44 -1.31
C GLU A 628 -3.10 3.58 -0.94
N VAL A 629 -3.40 4.77 -1.46
CA VAL A 629 -2.70 6.02 -1.12
C VAL A 629 -3.69 7.03 -0.60
N MET A 630 -3.19 7.96 0.21
CA MET A 630 -3.92 9.16 0.61
C MET A 630 -3.08 10.39 0.25
N ALA A 631 -3.71 11.49 -0.16
CA ALA A 631 -3.05 12.77 -0.38
C ALA A 631 -3.88 13.91 0.19
N ILE A 632 -3.21 14.87 0.84
CA ILE A 632 -3.83 16.10 1.34
C ILE A 632 -3.46 17.29 0.43
N GLY A 633 -4.41 18.19 0.19
CA GLY A 633 -4.18 19.48 -0.45
C GLY A 633 -5.34 20.44 -0.16
N ARG A 634 -5.13 21.77 -0.22
CA ARG A 634 -6.20 22.73 0.15
C ARG A 634 -7.20 23.01 -0.98
N ASN A 635 -7.16 22.18 -2.03
CA ASN A 635 -8.25 21.99 -2.99
C ASN A 635 -8.16 20.58 -3.59
N PHE A 636 -9.27 20.08 -4.15
CA PHE A 636 -9.33 18.76 -4.78
C PHE A 636 -8.32 18.61 -5.93
N GLU A 637 -8.10 19.64 -6.75
CA GLU A 637 -7.15 19.59 -7.86
C GLU A 637 -5.71 19.28 -7.37
N GLU A 638 -5.29 19.88 -6.26
CA GLU A 638 -4.00 19.67 -5.60
C GLU A 638 -3.87 18.27 -4.99
N ALA A 639 -4.87 17.83 -4.22
CA ALA A 639 -4.87 16.52 -3.57
C ALA A 639 -4.94 15.36 -4.59
N PHE A 640 -5.83 15.46 -5.59
CA PHE A 640 -6.04 14.44 -6.60
C PHE A 640 -4.80 14.20 -7.47
N GLN A 641 -4.08 15.25 -7.89
CA GLN A 641 -2.85 15.07 -8.67
C GLN A 641 -1.67 14.54 -7.85
N LYS A 642 -1.59 14.83 -6.54
CA LYS A 642 -0.64 14.18 -5.62
C LYS A 642 -0.96 12.68 -5.49
N ALA A 643 -2.22 12.33 -5.22
CA ALA A 643 -2.65 10.93 -5.11
C ALA A 643 -2.34 10.11 -6.38
N LEU A 644 -2.57 10.65 -7.58
CA LEU A 644 -2.26 9.94 -8.82
C LEU A 644 -0.76 9.59 -8.98
N ARG A 645 0.16 10.45 -8.54
CA ARG A 645 1.61 10.16 -8.54
C ARG A 645 2.02 9.18 -7.43
N MET A 646 1.32 9.21 -6.30
CA MET A 646 1.54 8.31 -5.18
C MET A 646 1.20 6.85 -5.53
N VAL A 647 0.17 6.61 -6.36
CA VAL A 647 -0.24 5.26 -6.81
C VAL A 647 0.81 4.59 -7.70
N ASP A 648 1.48 5.33 -8.57
CA ASP A 648 2.52 4.78 -9.45
C ASP A 648 3.56 5.83 -9.85
N SER A 649 4.85 5.48 -9.77
CA SER A 649 5.97 6.40 -10.01
C SER A 649 6.11 6.86 -11.47
N ASP A 650 5.49 6.12 -12.39
CA ASP A 650 5.48 6.41 -13.81
C ASP A 650 4.34 7.37 -14.21
N VAL A 651 3.37 7.59 -13.31
CA VAL A 651 2.28 8.56 -13.49
C VAL A 651 2.75 9.93 -13.05
N LEU A 652 2.56 10.96 -13.90
CA LEU A 652 2.99 12.34 -13.62
C LEU A 652 1.91 13.21 -12.97
N GLY A 653 0.68 12.73 -12.90
CA GLY A 653 -0.52 13.47 -12.51
C GLY A 653 -1.73 13.02 -13.35
N PHE A 654 -2.70 13.91 -13.55
CA PHE A 654 -3.86 13.64 -14.42
C PHE A 654 -3.46 13.85 -15.89
N ASP A 655 -2.93 12.81 -16.52
CA ASP A 655 -2.27 12.87 -17.83
C ASP A 655 -3.06 12.10 -18.92
N PRO A 656 -3.53 12.77 -19.99
CA PRO A 656 -4.31 12.14 -21.05
C PRO A 656 -3.49 11.22 -21.97
N ASP A 657 -2.16 11.31 -21.99
CA ASP A 657 -1.33 10.52 -22.90
C ASP A 657 -1.12 9.06 -22.43
N VAL A 658 -1.46 8.76 -21.17
CA VAL A 658 -1.25 7.44 -20.54
C VAL A 658 -2.09 6.34 -21.20
N VAL A 659 -3.27 6.69 -21.73
CA VAL A 659 -4.22 5.75 -22.35
C VAL A 659 -4.64 6.30 -23.71
N PRO A 660 -3.87 6.05 -24.79
CA PRO A 660 -4.04 6.69 -26.10
C PRO A 660 -5.22 6.12 -26.91
N LEU A 661 -6.44 6.44 -26.48
CA LEU A 661 -7.69 6.00 -27.11
C LEU A 661 -8.12 6.87 -28.29
N LYS A 662 -8.82 6.24 -29.24
CA LYS A 662 -9.62 6.94 -30.25
C LYS A 662 -10.99 7.28 -29.69
N LYS A 663 -11.62 8.35 -30.20
CA LYS A 663 -12.94 8.81 -29.73
C LYS A 663 -13.99 7.69 -29.71
N ASP A 664 -13.95 6.82 -30.72
CA ASP A 664 -14.90 5.70 -30.91
C ASP A 664 -14.84 4.64 -29.79
N GLN A 665 -13.77 4.61 -29.00
CA GLN A 665 -13.55 3.65 -27.90
C GLN A 665 -13.82 4.23 -26.51
N LEU A 666 -14.07 5.55 -26.40
CA LEU A 666 -14.23 6.21 -25.11
C LEU A 666 -15.51 5.80 -24.38
N ALA A 667 -16.63 5.67 -25.11
CA ALA A 667 -17.94 5.43 -24.50
C ALA A 667 -17.98 4.11 -23.71
N GLU A 668 -17.48 3.03 -24.34
CA GLU A 668 -17.28 1.71 -23.73
C GLU A 668 -16.44 1.81 -22.45
N GLN A 669 -15.20 2.31 -22.56
CA GLN A 669 -14.22 2.41 -21.47
C GLN A 669 -14.61 3.36 -20.31
N LEU A 670 -15.54 4.31 -20.54
CA LEU A 670 -16.08 5.19 -19.50
C LEU A 670 -17.23 4.52 -18.72
N SER A 671 -18.05 3.73 -19.43
CA SER A 671 -19.20 2.99 -18.89
C SER A 671 -18.83 1.69 -18.19
N GLU A 672 -17.74 1.05 -18.60
CA GLU A 672 -17.16 -0.14 -17.98
C GLU A 672 -15.85 0.20 -17.26
N PRO A 673 -15.91 0.52 -15.95
CA PRO A 673 -14.76 1.06 -15.22
C PRO A 673 -13.62 0.05 -15.08
N THR A 674 -12.38 0.53 -15.14
CA THR A 674 -11.13 -0.25 -15.03
C THR A 674 -10.11 0.45 -14.13
N ASP A 675 -8.98 -0.20 -13.83
CA ASP A 675 -7.83 0.37 -13.11
C ASP A 675 -7.24 1.65 -13.76
N ARG A 676 -7.64 1.98 -14.99
CA ARG A 676 -7.19 3.17 -15.74
C ARG A 676 -8.27 4.22 -15.98
N ARG A 677 -9.46 4.09 -15.36
CA ARG A 677 -10.60 5.02 -15.54
C ARG A 677 -10.23 6.52 -15.46
N PRO A 678 -9.39 7.00 -14.53
CA PRO A 678 -9.02 8.41 -14.48
C PRO A 678 -8.34 8.91 -15.76
N PHE A 679 -7.44 8.11 -16.35
CA PHE A 679 -6.72 8.47 -17.57
C PHE A 679 -7.63 8.43 -18.82
N VAL A 680 -8.64 7.56 -18.82
CA VAL A 680 -9.70 7.56 -19.86
C VAL A 680 -10.52 8.85 -19.79
N ILE A 681 -10.86 9.32 -18.58
CA ILE A 681 -11.54 10.61 -18.38
C ILE A 681 -10.64 11.78 -18.82
N ALA A 682 -9.34 11.75 -18.50
CA ALA A 682 -8.36 12.74 -18.97
C ALA A 682 -8.31 12.80 -20.51
N ALA A 683 -8.20 11.66 -21.18
CA ALA A 683 -8.19 11.56 -22.64
C ALA A 683 -9.51 12.07 -23.26
N ALA A 684 -10.66 11.72 -22.70
CA ALA A 684 -11.97 12.19 -23.16
C ALA A 684 -12.13 13.72 -23.02
N LEU A 685 -11.71 14.29 -21.90
CA LEU A 685 -11.67 15.75 -21.69
C LEU A 685 -10.71 16.44 -22.66
N GLN A 686 -9.53 15.86 -22.91
CA GLN A 686 -8.54 16.40 -23.85
C GLN A 686 -9.01 16.33 -25.31
N LEU A 687 -9.88 15.37 -25.65
CA LEU A 687 -10.56 15.25 -26.94
C LEU A 687 -11.85 16.08 -27.04
N GLY A 688 -12.19 16.86 -26.01
CA GLY A 688 -13.35 17.77 -26.02
C GLY A 688 -14.70 17.07 -25.88
N MET A 689 -14.78 16.00 -25.10
CA MET A 689 -16.06 15.41 -24.69
C MET A 689 -16.81 16.36 -23.73
N GLU A 690 -18.12 16.49 -23.90
CA GLU A 690 -18.95 17.34 -23.05
C GLU A 690 -19.14 16.74 -21.65
N LEU A 691 -19.18 17.58 -20.61
CA LEU A 691 -19.33 17.10 -19.21
C LEU A 691 -20.61 16.30 -18.99
N ARG A 692 -21.67 16.61 -19.76
CA ARG A 692 -22.93 15.86 -19.75
C ARG A 692 -22.77 14.45 -20.30
N GLU A 693 -21.99 14.27 -21.36
CA GLU A 693 -21.71 12.96 -21.97
C GLU A 693 -20.86 12.12 -21.01
N LEU A 694 -19.83 12.71 -20.41
CA LEU A 694 -19.03 12.09 -19.35
C LEU A 694 -19.88 11.68 -18.15
N HIS A 695 -20.76 12.54 -17.64
CA HIS A 695 -21.64 12.21 -16.52
C HIS A 695 -22.62 11.08 -16.88
N GLN A 696 -23.23 11.10 -18.08
CA GLN A 696 -24.15 10.05 -18.52
C GLN A 696 -23.48 8.67 -18.69
N LEU A 697 -22.20 8.64 -19.08
CA LEU A 697 -21.43 7.40 -19.21
C LEU A 697 -20.90 6.89 -17.87
N THR A 698 -20.43 7.81 -16.99
CA THR A 698 -19.68 7.43 -15.78
C THR A 698 -20.50 7.42 -14.49
N ASN A 699 -21.58 8.23 -14.43
CA ASN A 699 -22.34 8.65 -13.26
C ASN A 699 -21.55 9.40 -12.16
N ILE A 700 -20.31 9.83 -12.46
CA ILE A 700 -19.49 10.68 -11.57
C ILE A 700 -20.13 12.07 -11.48
N ASP A 701 -20.19 12.68 -10.29
CA ASP A 701 -20.82 13.99 -10.11
C ASP A 701 -20.13 15.11 -10.93
N TYR A 702 -20.94 16.03 -11.47
CA TYR A 702 -20.49 17.16 -12.27
C TYR A 702 -19.42 18.01 -11.57
N TRP A 703 -19.46 18.13 -10.23
CA TRP A 703 -18.47 18.85 -9.45
C TRP A 703 -17.05 18.30 -9.70
N PHE A 704 -16.88 16.98 -9.63
CA PHE A 704 -15.59 16.34 -9.91
C PHE A 704 -15.21 16.46 -11.39
N LEU A 705 -16.16 16.29 -12.31
CA LEU A 705 -15.89 16.37 -13.74
C LEU A 705 -15.46 17.78 -14.19
N GLU A 706 -16.06 18.84 -13.62
CA GLU A 706 -15.59 20.23 -13.79
C GLU A 706 -14.16 20.42 -13.27
N LYS A 707 -13.85 19.85 -12.10
CA LYS A 707 -12.51 19.94 -11.49
C LYS A 707 -11.44 19.31 -12.39
N LEU A 708 -11.71 18.12 -12.91
CA LEU A 708 -10.84 17.43 -13.86
C LEU A 708 -10.67 18.21 -15.17
N GLN A 709 -11.75 18.83 -15.69
CA GLN A 709 -11.67 19.69 -16.88
C GLN A 709 -10.75 20.90 -16.66
N ARG A 710 -10.75 21.51 -15.46
CA ARG A 710 -9.87 22.64 -15.12
C ARG A 710 -8.39 22.25 -15.13
N ILE A 711 -8.04 21.01 -14.78
CA ILE A 711 -6.67 20.48 -14.85
C ILE A 711 -6.23 20.36 -16.32
N ILE A 712 -7.02 19.69 -17.17
CA ILE A 712 -6.73 19.53 -18.61
C ILE A 712 -6.67 20.87 -19.34
N PHE A 713 -7.53 21.83 -18.97
CA PHE A 713 -7.47 23.20 -19.47
C PHE A 713 -6.15 23.88 -19.08
N LEU A 714 -5.68 23.72 -17.84
CA LEU A 714 -4.42 24.30 -17.39
C LEU A 714 -3.20 23.63 -18.05
N GLN A 715 -3.22 22.31 -18.23
CA GLN A 715 -2.23 21.58 -19.02
C GLN A 715 -2.18 22.11 -20.46
N SER A 716 -3.35 22.31 -21.08
CA SER A 716 -3.48 22.96 -22.40
C SER A 716 -3.02 24.43 -22.42
N GLN A 717 -3.01 25.15 -21.30
CA GLN A 717 -2.39 26.48 -21.21
C GLN A 717 -0.86 26.39 -21.12
N LEU A 718 -0.32 25.45 -20.32
CA LEU A 718 1.12 25.21 -20.20
C LEU A 718 1.76 24.82 -21.54
N THR A 719 1.19 23.83 -22.25
CA THR A 719 1.71 23.31 -23.53
C THR A 719 1.63 24.32 -24.69
N ARG A 720 0.85 25.41 -24.56
CA ARG A 720 0.82 26.52 -25.53
C ARG A 720 1.93 27.54 -25.30
N ASN A 721 2.47 27.61 -24.09
CA ASN A 721 3.65 28.41 -23.81
C ASN A 721 4.93 27.66 -24.22
N GLY A 722 5.97 28.42 -24.54
CA GLY A 722 7.29 27.86 -24.84
C GLY A 722 8.02 27.34 -23.60
N SER A 723 9.30 27.01 -23.76
CA SER A 723 10.17 26.40 -22.74
C SER A 723 10.46 27.24 -21.48
N ARG A 724 9.81 28.40 -21.30
CA ARG A 724 9.83 29.17 -20.06
C ARG A 724 8.43 29.71 -19.76
N THR A 725 7.87 29.32 -18.61
CA THR A 725 6.55 29.75 -18.14
C THR A 725 6.65 31.11 -17.42
N ASP A 726 5.56 31.88 -17.33
CA ASP A 726 5.51 33.02 -16.40
C ASP A 726 5.27 32.57 -14.95
N ALA A 727 5.61 33.42 -13.98
CA ALA A 727 5.54 33.09 -12.56
C ALA A 727 4.11 32.86 -12.04
N ALA A 728 3.11 33.55 -12.60
CA ALA A 728 1.73 33.45 -12.14
C ALA A 728 1.08 32.15 -12.62
N LEU A 729 1.34 31.76 -13.87
CA LEU A 729 0.92 30.47 -14.42
C LEU A 729 1.67 29.30 -13.77
N LEU A 730 2.97 29.45 -13.46
CA LEU A 730 3.73 28.44 -12.73
C LEU A 730 3.15 28.23 -11.32
N LEU A 731 2.94 29.31 -10.55
CA LEU A 731 2.28 29.24 -9.24
C LEU A 731 0.87 28.62 -9.33
N LYS A 732 0.09 28.98 -10.35
CA LYS A 732 -1.25 28.40 -10.59
C LYS A 732 -1.17 26.89 -10.86
N ALA A 733 -0.18 26.42 -11.62
CA ALA A 733 0.04 25.00 -11.85
C ALA A 733 0.40 24.26 -10.56
N LYS A 734 1.35 24.79 -9.77
CA LYS A 734 1.70 24.20 -8.46
C LYS A 734 0.50 24.17 -7.48
N ARG A 735 -0.34 25.22 -7.46
CA ARG A 735 -1.60 25.28 -6.69
C ARG A 735 -2.69 24.29 -7.13
N PHE A 736 -2.59 23.75 -8.34
CA PHE A 736 -3.43 22.66 -8.86
C PHE A 736 -2.70 21.30 -8.75
N GLY A 737 -1.63 21.19 -7.95
CA GLY A 737 -0.90 19.94 -7.70
C GLY A 737 -0.02 19.43 -8.85
N PHE A 738 0.28 20.25 -9.87
CA PHE A 738 1.18 19.83 -10.94
C PHE A 738 2.61 19.61 -10.42
N SER A 739 3.22 18.48 -10.75
CA SER A 739 4.64 18.23 -10.47
C SER A 739 5.55 19.02 -11.41
N ASP A 740 6.78 19.32 -10.97
CA ASP A 740 7.81 19.95 -11.79
C ASP A 740 8.13 19.08 -13.03
N LYS A 741 8.04 17.75 -12.89
CA LYS A 741 8.16 16.75 -13.99
C LYS A 741 6.99 16.83 -14.99
N GLN A 742 5.75 16.98 -14.53
CA GLN A 742 4.57 17.16 -15.39
C GLN A 742 4.60 18.51 -16.14
N ILE A 743 5.01 19.58 -15.46
CA ILE A 743 5.21 20.90 -16.07
C ILE A 743 6.33 20.83 -17.12
N ALA A 744 7.45 20.16 -16.80
CA ALA A 744 8.57 19.95 -17.73
C ALA A 744 8.13 19.21 -19.01
N LYS A 745 7.29 18.17 -18.90
CA LYS A 745 6.67 17.48 -20.05
C LYS A 745 5.86 18.47 -20.91
N CYS A 746 5.02 19.30 -20.31
CA CYS A 746 4.17 20.26 -21.03
C CYS A 746 5.00 21.30 -21.81
N ILE A 747 5.99 21.92 -21.16
CA ILE A 747 6.79 23.02 -21.74
C ILE A 747 8.04 22.54 -22.51
N LYS A 748 8.27 21.22 -22.58
CA LYS A 748 9.44 20.57 -23.22
C LYS A 748 10.78 21.02 -22.61
N SER A 749 10.85 20.90 -21.28
CA SER A 749 12.02 21.20 -20.45
C SER A 749 12.39 19.98 -19.58
N THR A 750 13.27 20.15 -18.58
CA THR A 750 13.58 19.12 -17.57
C THR A 750 13.03 19.49 -16.20
N GLU A 751 12.81 18.49 -15.35
CA GLU A 751 12.33 18.66 -13.97
C GLU A 751 13.21 19.61 -13.16
N LEU A 752 14.55 19.45 -13.22
CA LEU A 752 15.51 20.35 -12.59
C LEU A 752 15.43 21.79 -13.12
N ALA A 753 15.17 21.99 -14.41
CA ALA A 753 15.02 23.34 -14.97
C ALA A 753 13.72 24.02 -14.49
N VAL A 754 12.63 23.26 -14.32
CA VAL A 754 11.39 23.77 -13.71
C VAL A 754 11.60 24.05 -12.22
N ARG A 755 12.27 23.16 -11.48
CA ARG A 755 12.65 23.37 -10.07
C ARG A 755 13.47 24.64 -9.88
N HIS A 756 14.49 24.86 -10.71
CA HIS A 756 15.29 26.10 -10.65
C HIS A 756 14.46 27.33 -11.02
N GLN A 757 13.61 27.29 -12.05
CA GLN A 757 12.72 28.42 -12.36
C GLN A 757 11.73 28.72 -11.21
N ARG A 758 11.22 27.67 -10.56
CA ARG A 758 10.35 27.74 -9.39
C ARG A 758 11.08 28.42 -8.21
N GLN A 759 12.35 28.05 -7.98
CA GLN A 759 13.23 28.69 -7.00
C GLN A 759 13.58 30.15 -7.36
N GLU A 760 13.89 30.47 -8.62
CA GLU A 760 14.15 31.86 -9.11
C GLU A 760 12.98 32.81 -8.80
N PHE A 761 11.74 32.31 -8.91
CA PHE A 761 10.52 33.08 -8.63
C PHE A 761 10.08 33.05 -7.16
N GLY A 762 10.82 32.37 -6.27
CA GLY A 762 10.47 32.24 -4.85
C GLY A 762 9.22 31.37 -4.59
N ILE A 763 8.80 30.54 -5.55
CA ILE A 763 7.61 29.71 -5.45
C ILE A 763 7.97 28.40 -4.71
N ARG A 764 7.77 28.37 -3.39
CA ARG A 764 7.98 27.17 -2.55
C ARG A 764 6.64 26.71 -1.95
N PRO A 765 6.49 25.41 -1.62
CA PRO A 765 5.33 24.95 -0.87
C PRO A 765 5.39 25.50 0.57
N HIS A 766 4.22 25.70 1.17
CA HIS A 766 4.09 25.94 2.60
C HIS A 766 3.75 24.63 3.32
N VAL A 767 4.19 24.53 4.58
CA VAL A 767 3.95 23.39 5.47
C VAL A 767 2.74 23.72 6.33
N LYS A 768 1.72 22.86 6.31
CA LYS A 768 0.49 23.01 7.09
C LYS A 768 0.25 21.82 8.01
N GLN A 769 -0.30 22.08 9.19
CA GLN A 769 -0.61 21.06 10.20
C GLN A 769 -1.95 20.37 9.92
N ILE A 770 -2.07 19.13 10.39
CA ILE A 770 -3.34 18.43 10.63
C ILE A 770 -3.64 18.55 12.12
N ASP A 771 -4.72 19.27 12.45
CA ASP A 771 -5.01 19.75 13.81
C ASP A 771 -6.32 19.20 14.41
N THR A 772 -7.09 18.43 13.63
CA THR A 772 -8.48 17.98 13.88
C THR A 772 -9.56 19.08 13.95
N VAL A 773 -9.23 20.36 13.88
CA VAL A 773 -10.13 21.48 14.26
C VAL A 773 -10.08 22.71 13.34
N ALA A 774 -9.41 22.64 12.18
CA ALA A 774 -9.37 23.71 11.17
C ALA A 774 -8.95 25.10 11.71
N GLY A 775 -7.96 25.12 12.61
CA GLY A 775 -7.37 26.32 13.20
C GLY A 775 -8.03 26.85 14.46
N GLU A 776 -9.09 26.21 14.99
CA GLU A 776 -9.77 26.68 16.22
C GLU A 776 -8.90 26.54 17.49
N TRP A 777 -8.05 25.51 17.55
CA TRP A 777 -7.00 25.35 18.58
C TRP A 777 -5.65 25.00 17.94
N PRO A 778 -4.52 25.44 18.53
CA PRO A 778 -3.19 25.07 18.04
C PRO A 778 -2.92 23.57 18.23
N ALA A 779 -2.39 22.93 17.19
CA ALA A 779 -1.90 21.55 17.27
C ALA A 779 -0.56 21.47 18.02
N SER A 780 -0.47 20.52 18.95
CA SER A 780 0.76 20.16 19.66
C SER A 780 1.60 19.12 18.90
N THR A 781 1.02 18.45 17.90
CA THR A 781 1.66 17.44 17.05
C THR A 781 2.11 18.02 15.72
N ASN A 782 3.31 17.64 15.27
CA ASN A 782 3.80 17.97 13.93
C ASN A 782 3.34 16.90 12.92
N TYR A 783 2.02 16.83 12.67
CA TYR A 783 1.46 16.06 11.57
C TYR A 783 1.23 17.02 10.40
N LEU A 784 1.91 16.82 9.27
CA LEU A 784 2.20 17.87 8.29
C LEU A 784 1.90 17.46 6.84
N TYR A 785 1.55 18.44 6.01
CA TYR A 785 1.47 18.32 4.55
C TYR A 785 1.99 19.58 3.83
N HIS A 786 2.35 19.42 2.55
CA HIS A 786 2.74 20.50 1.64
C HIS A 786 1.57 20.99 0.78
N THR A 787 1.45 22.31 0.66
CA THR A 787 0.50 22.98 -0.23
C THR A 787 1.06 24.28 -0.79
N TYR A 788 0.75 24.60 -2.05
CA TYR A 788 1.03 25.93 -2.63
C TYR A 788 -0.13 26.92 -2.38
N ASN A 789 -1.19 26.48 -1.71
CA ASN A 789 -2.37 27.27 -1.33
C ASN A 789 -2.30 27.78 0.12
N GLY A 790 -1.11 27.85 0.69
CA GLY A 790 -0.80 28.60 1.92
C GLY A 790 -0.26 30.02 1.63
N SER A 791 0.05 30.73 2.71
CA SER A 791 0.76 32.01 2.74
C SER A 791 1.95 32.04 3.71
N GLU A 792 1.99 31.08 4.64
CA GLU A 792 2.98 30.92 5.69
C GLU A 792 2.99 29.46 6.17
N HIS A 793 4.00 29.07 6.95
CA HIS A 793 4.16 27.73 7.51
C HIS A 793 3.59 27.70 8.93
N ASP A 794 3.00 26.58 9.35
CA ASP A 794 2.47 26.42 10.73
C ASP A 794 3.55 26.02 11.74
N VAL A 795 4.75 25.67 11.27
CA VAL A 795 5.88 25.21 12.09
C VAL A 795 7.16 25.95 11.76
N ASP A 796 8.00 26.16 12.78
CA ASP A 796 9.40 26.60 12.62
C ASP A 796 10.29 25.48 12.05
N PHE A 797 11.47 25.86 11.54
CA PHE A 797 12.47 24.93 10.98
C PHE A 797 13.81 25.02 11.74
N PRO A 798 13.95 24.36 12.90
CA PRO A 798 15.12 24.50 13.77
C PRO A 798 16.38 23.75 13.29
N GLY A 799 16.27 22.89 12.28
CA GLY A 799 17.38 22.07 11.78
C GLY A 799 17.57 20.74 12.52
N GLY A 800 18.58 19.98 12.09
CA GLY A 800 19.15 18.87 12.87
C GLY A 800 18.32 17.59 12.96
N HIS A 801 17.19 17.51 12.26
CA HIS A 801 16.37 16.30 12.19
C HIS A 801 16.99 15.28 11.21
N THR A 802 16.79 13.98 11.47
CA THR A 802 17.13 12.90 10.53
C THR A 802 15.87 12.49 9.77
N ILE A 803 15.90 12.54 8.43
CA ILE A 803 14.79 12.06 7.60
C ILE A 803 14.89 10.54 7.46
N VAL A 804 13.78 9.84 7.68
CA VAL A 804 13.55 8.45 7.27
C VAL A 804 12.46 8.47 6.20
N VAL A 805 12.71 7.81 5.07
CA VAL A 805 11.72 7.72 3.98
C VAL A 805 11.04 6.34 4.04
N GLY A 806 9.70 6.35 4.03
CA GLY A 806 8.88 5.14 4.15
C GLY A 806 8.76 4.34 2.84
N SER A 807 7.86 3.35 2.84
CA SER A 807 7.64 2.43 1.71
C SER A 807 6.84 3.02 0.55
N GLY A 808 6.04 4.06 0.80
CA GLY A 808 4.93 4.42 -0.08
C GLY A 808 3.84 3.33 -0.08
N VAL A 809 3.10 3.27 -1.18
CA VAL A 809 1.94 2.39 -1.37
C VAL A 809 2.29 0.90 -1.35
N TYR A 810 1.47 0.12 -0.63
CA TYR A 810 1.56 -1.34 -0.67
C TYR A 810 1.19 -1.89 -2.06
N ARG A 811 2.01 -2.83 -2.53
CA ARG A 811 1.89 -3.50 -3.83
C ARG A 811 2.53 -4.88 -3.75
N ILE A 812 2.29 -5.74 -4.74
CA ILE A 812 2.84 -7.10 -4.78
C ILE A 812 4.38 -7.04 -4.80
N GLY A 813 4.98 -7.52 -3.70
CA GLY A 813 6.42 -7.49 -3.45
C GLY A 813 6.96 -6.26 -2.72
N SER A 814 6.08 -5.36 -2.25
CA SER A 814 6.39 -4.29 -1.30
C SER A 814 5.18 -4.02 -0.41
N SER A 815 5.06 -4.75 0.69
CA SER A 815 3.99 -4.63 1.69
C SER A 815 4.56 -4.17 3.05
N VAL A 816 3.89 -4.54 4.15
CA VAL A 816 4.16 -4.12 5.54
C VAL A 816 5.58 -4.41 6.04
N GLU A 817 6.33 -5.29 5.38
CA GLU A 817 7.74 -5.57 5.69
C GLU A 817 8.62 -4.30 5.77
N PHE A 818 8.40 -3.35 4.86
CA PHE A 818 9.19 -2.13 4.74
C PHE A 818 8.70 -1.05 5.72
N ASP A 819 7.40 -1.02 6.03
CA ASP A 819 6.87 -0.17 7.10
C ASP A 819 7.43 -0.60 8.46
N TRP A 820 7.50 -1.90 8.74
CA TRP A 820 8.11 -2.43 9.96
C TRP A 820 9.59 -2.02 10.10
N CYS A 821 10.35 -2.05 9.00
CA CYS A 821 11.74 -1.59 8.99
C CYS A 821 11.85 -0.08 9.21
N ALA A 822 11.01 0.73 8.57
CA ALA A 822 10.99 2.18 8.75
C ALA A 822 10.61 2.58 10.19
N VAL A 823 9.60 1.93 10.78
CA VAL A 823 9.16 2.12 12.18
C VAL A 823 10.22 1.64 13.17
N GLY A 824 10.89 0.52 12.90
CA GLY A 824 12.03 0.06 13.72
C GLY A 824 13.17 1.08 13.74
N CYS A 825 13.49 1.67 12.58
CA CYS A 825 14.49 2.72 12.46
C CYS A 825 14.10 3.99 13.26
N LEU A 826 12.88 4.49 13.11
CA LEU A 826 12.36 5.62 13.90
C LEU A 826 12.46 5.37 15.41
N ARG A 827 12.04 4.17 15.87
CA ARG A 827 12.07 3.79 17.28
C ARG A 827 13.50 3.71 17.83
N GLU A 828 14.47 3.27 17.04
CA GLU A 828 15.88 3.27 17.46
C GLU A 828 16.49 4.68 17.46
N LEU A 829 16.20 5.52 16.45
CA LEU A 829 16.62 6.93 16.45
C LEU A 829 16.09 7.69 17.67
N ARG A 830 14.82 7.45 18.05
CA ARG A 830 14.21 8.01 19.27
C ARG A 830 14.91 7.52 20.55
N LYS A 831 15.26 6.23 20.65
CA LYS A 831 16.09 5.69 21.77
C LYS A 831 17.46 6.38 21.84
N LEU A 832 18.04 6.72 20.69
CA LEU A 832 19.31 7.45 20.56
C LEU A 832 19.16 8.98 20.70
N GLN A 833 17.97 9.48 21.05
CA GLN A 833 17.66 10.91 21.25
C GLN A 833 17.94 11.78 20.01
N ARG A 834 17.88 11.18 18.81
CA ARG A 834 17.97 11.90 17.52
C ARG A 834 16.55 12.28 17.06
N PRO A 835 16.24 13.56 16.80
CA PRO A 835 14.93 13.97 16.30
C PRO A 835 14.71 13.51 14.85
N THR A 836 13.47 13.14 14.53
CA THR A 836 13.10 12.37 13.34
C THR A 836 12.04 13.05 12.49
N ILE A 837 12.24 12.98 11.17
CA ILE A 837 11.22 13.27 10.16
C ILE A 837 10.86 11.95 9.48
N MET A 838 9.57 11.65 9.33
CA MET A 838 9.07 10.60 8.44
C MET A 838 8.45 11.21 7.18
N ILE A 839 8.74 10.65 6.01
CA ILE A 839 8.07 10.97 4.75
C ILE A 839 7.43 9.68 4.20
N ASN A 840 6.10 9.57 4.28
CA ASN A 840 5.33 8.46 3.71
C ASN A 840 3.86 8.87 3.48
N TYR A 841 3.14 8.16 2.61
CA TYR A 841 1.81 8.55 2.12
C TYR A 841 0.76 7.41 2.07
N ASN A 842 1.09 6.25 2.63
CA ASN A 842 0.17 5.12 2.73
C ASN A 842 -0.65 5.24 4.04
N PRO A 843 -2.00 5.27 3.99
CA PRO A 843 -2.82 5.46 5.19
C PRO A 843 -2.98 4.19 6.04
N GLU A 844 -2.67 3.01 5.51
CA GLU A 844 -2.84 1.72 6.21
C GLU A 844 -1.70 1.39 7.21
N THR A 845 -0.75 2.30 7.43
CA THR A 845 0.56 1.97 8.03
C THR A 845 0.89 2.68 9.34
N VAL A 846 1.87 2.15 10.07
CA VAL A 846 2.30 2.66 11.38
C VAL A 846 3.35 3.75 11.24
N SER A 847 4.16 3.76 10.16
CA SER A 847 5.06 4.92 9.92
C SER A 847 4.29 6.22 9.68
N THR A 848 3.04 6.16 9.23
CA THR A 848 2.16 7.33 9.11
C THR A 848 1.30 7.59 10.36
N ASP A 849 1.62 7.02 11.52
CA ASP A 849 1.10 7.51 12.81
C ASP A 849 1.98 8.65 13.33
N TYR A 850 1.36 9.79 13.68
CA TYR A 850 2.07 11.02 14.08
C TYR A 850 2.81 10.90 15.41
N ASP A 851 2.60 9.84 16.18
CA ASP A 851 3.31 9.57 17.43
C ASP A 851 4.61 8.76 17.22
N MET A 852 4.85 8.19 16.03
CA MET A 852 6.04 7.37 15.74
C MET A 852 7.31 8.18 15.43
N CYS A 853 7.17 9.46 15.05
CA CYS A 853 8.29 10.37 14.74
C CYS A 853 8.07 11.75 15.40
N ASP A 854 9.02 12.68 15.25
CA ASP A 854 8.92 14.04 15.79
C ASP A 854 8.24 15.00 14.80
N ARG A 855 8.28 14.67 13.50
CA ARG A 855 7.57 15.33 12.39
C ARG A 855 7.14 14.31 11.33
N LEU A 856 5.85 14.18 11.08
CA LEU A 856 5.30 13.32 10.02
C LEU A 856 4.88 14.17 8.83
N TYR A 857 5.56 14.04 7.71
CA TYR A 857 5.13 14.58 6.41
C TYR A 857 4.34 13.51 5.65
N PHE A 858 3.04 13.73 5.51
CA PHE A 858 2.16 12.85 4.73
C PHE A 858 2.26 13.19 3.24
N GLU A 859 3.41 12.87 2.66
CA GLU A 859 3.88 13.44 1.39
C GLU A 859 4.45 12.44 0.40
N GLU A 860 4.46 12.87 -0.86
CA GLU A 860 4.92 12.12 -2.02
C GLU A 860 6.41 11.78 -1.92
N ILE A 861 6.76 10.50 -2.08
CA ILE A 861 8.17 10.06 -2.16
C ILE A 861 8.65 10.25 -3.60
N SER A 862 8.96 11.50 -3.94
CA SER A 862 9.60 11.88 -5.20
C SER A 862 10.74 12.86 -4.96
N PHE A 863 11.67 12.96 -5.92
CA PHE A 863 12.83 13.85 -5.81
C PHE A 863 12.41 15.32 -5.54
N GLU A 864 11.37 15.83 -6.21
CA GLU A 864 10.86 17.19 -5.98
C GLU A 864 10.54 17.46 -4.50
N VAL A 865 9.77 16.55 -3.89
CA VAL A 865 9.16 16.76 -2.57
C VAL A 865 10.13 16.40 -1.45
N VAL A 866 10.88 15.30 -1.57
CA VAL A 866 11.91 14.92 -0.59
C VAL A 866 13.04 15.98 -0.56
N MET A 867 13.41 16.56 -1.70
CA MET A 867 14.39 17.65 -1.74
C MET A 867 13.81 18.97 -1.19
N ASP A 868 12.53 19.29 -1.43
CA ASP A 868 11.88 20.46 -0.81
C ASP A 868 11.81 20.35 0.72
N ILE A 869 11.51 19.16 1.28
CA ILE A 869 11.53 18.92 2.72
C ILE A 869 12.97 19.02 3.26
N TYR A 870 13.94 18.35 2.63
CA TYR A 870 15.36 18.37 3.06
C TYR A 870 15.97 19.78 3.04
N GLU A 871 15.70 20.58 2.00
CA GLU A 871 16.14 22.00 1.93
C GLU A 871 15.48 22.86 3.03
N MET A 872 14.20 22.64 3.33
CA MET A 872 13.43 23.48 4.25
C MET A 872 13.71 23.16 5.72
N GLU A 873 13.80 21.88 6.07
CA GLU A 873 14.07 21.41 7.43
C GLU A 873 15.56 21.48 7.83
N ASN A 874 16.47 21.75 6.89
CA ASN A 874 17.92 21.78 7.12
C ASN A 874 18.39 20.51 7.88
N SER A 875 17.99 19.35 7.34
CA SER A 875 18.15 18.04 7.98
C SER A 875 19.59 17.55 8.04
N GLU A 876 19.94 16.78 9.07
CA GLU A 876 21.28 16.19 9.22
C GLU A 876 21.58 15.16 8.11
N GLY A 877 20.55 14.50 7.58
CA GLY A 877 20.66 13.57 6.46
C GLY A 877 19.39 12.77 6.22
N ILE A 878 19.44 11.89 5.22
CA ILE A 878 18.31 11.09 4.72
C ILE A 878 18.65 9.59 4.77
N ILE A 879 17.82 8.79 5.43
CA ILE A 879 17.88 7.33 5.43
C ILE A 879 16.88 6.80 4.39
N LEU A 880 17.40 6.20 3.32
CA LEU A 880 16.62 5.63 2.22
C LEU A 880 16.48 4.10 2.32
N SER A 881 17.48 3.43 2.91
CA SER A 881 17.66 1.97 2.91
C SER A 881 16.65 1.14 3.72
N MET A 882 15.61 1.78 4.27
CA MET A 882 14.56 1.15 5.08
C MET A 882 13.21 1.01 4.34
N GLY A 883 12.92 1.89 3.38
CA GLY A 883 11.62 1.96 2.69
C GLY A 883 11.51 1.15 1.39
N GLY A 884 12.28 0.08 1.24
CA GLY A 884 12.26 -0.73 0.01
C GLY A 884 12.82 0.01 -1.21
N GLN A 885 12.22 -0.20 -2.38
CA GLN A 885 12.80 0.27 -3.66
C GLN A 885 12.50 1.73 -4.00
N LEU A 886 11.35 2.26 -3.59
CA LEU A 886 10.93 3.62 -3.98
C LEU A 886 11.90 4.72 -3.49
N PRO A 887 12.45 4.67 -2.26
CA PRO A 887 13.48 5.62 -1.83
C PRO A 887 14.85 5.39 -2.50
N ASN A 888 15.22 4.13 -2.78
CA ASN A 888 16.46 3.82 -3.51
C ASN A 888 16.48 4.46 -4.90
N ASN A 889 15.35 4.42 -5.62
CA ASN A 889 15.23 4.97 -6.97
C ASN A 889 15.58 6.47 -7.08
N ILE A 890 15.37 7.26 -6.01
CA ILE A 890 15.70 8.70 -5.97
C ILE A 890 17.08 9.01 -5.34
N ALA A 891 17.79 8.01 -4.83
CA ALA A 891 19.06 8.20 -4.10
C ALA A 891 20.13 8.93 -4.92
N MET A 892 20.27 8.58 -6.21
CA MET A 892 21.26 9.21 -7.10
C MET A 892 20.90 10.66 -7.47
N ASP A 893 19.61 11.02 -7.53
CA ASP A 893 19.21 12.40 -7.85
C ASP A 893 19.30 13.33 -6.64
N LEU A 894 18.99 12.82 -5.45
CA LEU A 894 19.31 13.47 -4.18
C LEU A 894 20.83 13.69 -4.04
N HIS A 895 21.66 12.68 -4.32
CA HIS A 895 23.13 12.80 -4.33
C HIS A 895 23.60 13.88 -5.31
N ARG A 896 23.07 13.89 -6.55
CA ARG A 896 23.44 14.89 -7.58
C ARG A 896 23.15 16.33 -7.16
N GLN A 897 22.19 16.55 -6.27
CA GLN A 897 21.88 17.85 -5.65
C GLN A 897 22.53 18.05 -4.27
N GLN A 898 23.55 17.24 -3.93
CA GLN A 898 24.35 17.36 -2.70
C GLN A 898 23.57 17.10 -1.39
N ALA A 899 22.45 16.39 -1.45
CA ALA A 899 21.75 15.93 -0.25
C ALA A 899 22.53 14.80 0.45
N LYS A 900 22.66 14.88 1.79
CA LYS A 900 23.41 13.92 2.59
C LYS A 900 22.57 12.67 2.87
N VAL A 901 22.71 11.66 2.01
CA VAL A 901 22.24 10.30 2.31
C VAL A 901 23.10 9.68 3.42
N LEU A 902 22.48 8.95 4.34
CA LEU A 902 23.14 8.28 5.48
C LEU A 902 23.20 6.76 5.26
N GLY A 903 24.24 6.13 5.78
CA GLY A 903 24.56 4.73 5.52
C GLY A 903 25.33 4.54 4.20
N THR A 904 25.13 3.40 3.55
CA THR A 904 25.78 3.04 2.28
C THR A 904 25.55 4.09 1.19
N SER A 905 26.59 4.40 0.41
CA SER A 905 26.54 5.49 -0.57
C SER A 905 25.52 5.24 -1.70
N PRO A 906 24.87 6.28 -2.25
CA PRO A 906 24.05 6.18 -3.46
C PRO A 906 24.80 5.57 -4.65
N GLU A 907 26.10 5.84 -4.79
CA GLU A 907 26.94 5.22 -5.83
C GLU A 907 27.15 3.72 -5.61
N SER A 908 27.20 3.26 -4.36
CA SER A 908 27.22 1.83 -4.02
C SER A 908 25.88 1.15 -4.30
N ILE A 909 24.76 1.83 -4.03
CA ILE A 909 23.41 1.35 -4.40
C ILE A 909 23.30 1.18 -5.92
N ASP A 910 23.67 2.22 -6.68
CA ASP A 910 23.75 2.18 -8.16
C ASP A 910 24.74 1.12 -8.67
N CYS A 911 25.84 0.86 -7.97
CA CYS A 911 26.78 -0.21 -8.31
C CYS A 911 26.19 -1.62 -8.16
N ALA A 912 25.27 -1.82 -7.21
CA ALA A 912 24.60 -3.10 -6.96
C ALA A 912 23.37 -3.31 -7.86
N GLU A 913 22.52 -2.29 -8.02
CA GLU A 913 21.29 -2.38 -8.82
C GLU A 913 21.58 -2.39 -10.33
N ASN A 914 22.62 -1.67 -10.80
CA ASN A 914 23.00 -1.70 -12.21
C ASN A 914 23.75 -3.01 -12.55
N ARG A 915 23.09 -3.91 -13.30
CA ARG A 915 23.64 -5.24 -13.61
C ARG A 915 25.04 -5.24 -14.23
N PHE A 916 25.36 -4.27 -15.09
CA PHE A 916 26.69 -4.18 -15.71
C PHE A 916 27.78 -3.82 -14.68
N LYS A 917 27.51 -2.87 -13.78
CA LYS A 917 28.42 -2.51 -12.67
C LYS A 917 28.58 -3.69 -11.72
N PHE A 918 27.47 -4.29 -11.30
CA PHE A 918 27.42 -5.41 -10.36
C PHE A 918 28.15 -6.64 -10.90
N SER A 919 27.88 -7.09 -12.13
CA SER A 919 28.62 -8.20 -12.75
C SER A 919 30.12 -7.95 -12.73
N ARG A 920 30.54 -6.79 -13.24
CA ARG A 920 31.96 -6.44 -13.36
C ARG A 920 32.64 -6.38 -11.99
N MET A 921 31.89 -6.12 -10.93
CA MET A 921 32.35 -6.20 -9.54
C MET A 921 32.55 -7.65 -9.09
N LEU A 922 31.57 -8.55 -9.32
CA LEU A 922 31.69 -9.99 -9.05
C LEU A 922 32.88 -10.62 -9.80
N ASP A 923 32.97 -10.35 -11.10
CA ASP A 923 33.99 -10.87 -12.01
C ASP A 923 35.42 -10.50 -11.56
N ARG A 924 35.60 -9.30 -11.00
CA ARG A 924 36.88 -8.81 -10.43
C ARG A 924 37.28 -9.49 -9.14
N LYS A 925 36.31 -9.96 -8.34
CA LYS A 925 36.54 -10.71 -7.09
C LYS A 925 36.62 -12.23 -7.31
N GLY A 926 36.19 -12.72 -8.47
CA GLY A 926 36.06 -14.15 -8.73
C GLY A 926 34.79 -14.78 -8.10
N ILE A 927 33.79 -13.96 -7.76
CA ILE A 927 32.50 -14.45 -7.27
C ILE A 927 31.69 -14.92 -8.48
N LEU A 928 31.16 -16.14 -8.42
CA LEU A 928 30.41 -16.73 -9.53
C LEU A 928 28.99 -16.15 -9.63
N GLN A 929 28.47 -16.12 -10.85
CA GLN A 929 27.12 -15.68 -11.21
C GLN A 929 26.60 -16.49 -12.40
N PRO A 930 25.27 -16.52 -12.67
CA PRO A 930 24.74 -17.07 -13.91
C PRO A 930 25.30 -16.32 -15.13
N ARG A 931 25.61 -17.03 -16.24
CA ARG A 931 25.99 -16.37 -17.49
C ARG A 931 24.87 -15.46 -17.95
N TRP A 932 25.19 -14.22 -18.31
CA TRP A 932 24.20 -13.21 -18.69
C TRP A 932 24.75 -12.28 -19.77
N LYS A 933 23.86 -11.55 -20.46
CA LYS A 933 24.21 -10.55 -21.48
C LYS A 933 23.12 -9.48 -21.59
N GLU A 934 23.54 -8.23 -21.78
CA GLU A 934 22.67 -7.08 -22.09
C GLU A 934 22.48 -7.00 -23.61
N LEU A 935 21.23 -6.91 -24.06
CA LEU A 935 20.87 -7.21 -25.45
C LEU A 935 19.80 -6.24 -25.97
N THR A 936 20.07 -5.63 -27.13
CA THR A 936 19.23 -4.57 -27.73
C THR A 936 18.48 -5.01 -28.99
N ASN A 937 18.69 -6.25 -29.45
CA ASN A 937 18.04 -6.77 -30.66
C ASN A 937 17.85 -8.30 -30.58
N LEU A 938 16.73 -8.77 -31.15
CA LEU A 938 16.29 -10.16 -31.13
C LEU A 938 17.34 -11.15 -31.66
N GLN A 939 18.03 -10.82 -32.76
CA GLN A 939 19.04 -11.69 -33.37
C GLN A 939 20.18 -12.00 -32.38
N SER A 940 20.77 -10.97 -31.76
CA SER A 940 21.83 -11.14 -30.76
C SER A 940 21.38 -11.85 -29.47
N ALA A 941 20.06 -11.84 -29.20
CA ALA A 941 19.45 -12.53 -28.08
C ALA A 941 19.23 -14.03 -28.35
N ILE A 942 18.79 -14.38 -29.56
CA ILE A 942 18.73 -15.77 -30.04
C ILE A 942 20.14 -16.38 -30.02
N GLU A 943 21.12 -15.72 -30.62
CA GLU A 943 22.53 -16.15 -30.64
C GLU A 943 23.07 -16.42 -29.23
N PHE A 944 22.75 -15.56 -28.25
CA PHE A 944 23.15 -15.76 -26.86
C PHE A 944 22.43 -16.93 -26.19
N CYS A 945 21.13 -17.11 -26.43
CA CYS A 945 20.36 -18.22 -25.86
C CYS A 945 20.76 -19.58 -26.44
N GLU A 946 21.19 -19.62 -27.71
CA GLU A 946 21.79 -20.79 -28.32
C GLU A 946 23.22 -21.05 -27.79
N GLU A 947 23.99 -20.00 -27.47
CA GLU A 947 25.33 -20.12 -26.86
C GLU A 947 25.29 -20.67 -25.42
N VAL A 948 24.33 -20.24 -24.59
CA VAL A 948 24.20 -20.72 -23.19
C VAL A 948 23.24 -21.90 -23.01
N GLY A 949 22.44 -22.19 -24.04
CA GLY A 949 21.38 -23.19 -24.06
C GLY A 949 20.14 -22.79 -23.25
N TYR A 950 18.95 -23.17 -23.72
CA TYR A 950 17.69 -22.98 -23.00
C TYR A 950 17.56 -23.87 -21.74
N PRO A 951 16.66 -23.56 -20.78
CA PRO A 951 15.89 -22.33 -20.67
C PRO A 951 16.74 -21.10 -20.31
N CYS A 952 16.21 -19.92 -20.62
CA CYS A 952 16.83 -18.60 -20.39
C CYS A 952 15.84 -17.65 -19.72
N LEU A 953 16.32 -16.86 -18.76
CA LEU A 953 15.55 -15.84 -18.04
C LEU A 953 15.67 -14.49 -18.76
N VAL A 954 14.54 -13.94 -19.16
CA VAL A 954 14.39 -12.62 -19.79
C VAL A 954 13.88 -11.64 -18.73
N ARG A 955 14.53 -10.48 -18.56
CA ARG A 955 14.14 -9.47 -17.57
C ARG A 955 14.38 -8.03 -18.04
N PRO A 956 13.53 -7.06 -17.65
CA PRO A 956 13.88 -5.64 -17.69
C PRO A 956 15.05 -5.30 -16.75
N SER A 957 15.52 -4.06 -16.82
CA SER A 957 16.44 -3.47 -15.83
C SER A 957 15.66 -2.60 -14.82
N TYR A 958 16.18 -2.44 -13.59
CA TYR A 958 15.59 -1.59 -12.53
C TYR A 958 14.14 -1.95 -12.11
N VAL A 959 13.81 -3.25 -12.04
CA VAL A 959 12.48 -3.74 -11.62
C VAL A 959 12.50 -4.45 -10.26
N LEU A 960 11.46 -4.21 -9.45
CA LEU A 960 11.18 -4.95 -8.21
C LEU A 960 10.23 -6.12 -8.49
N SER A 961 10.22 -7.13 -7.60
CA SER A 961 9.22 -8.24 -7.57
C SER A 961 9.19 -9.15 -8.81
N GLY A 962 10.27 -9.13 -9.60
CA GLY A 962 10.35 -9.84 -10.88
C GLY A 962 9.43 -9.27 -11.96
N ALA A 963 9.08 -7.98 -11.92
CA ALA A 963 8.08 -7.40 -12.83
C ALA A 963 8.39 -7.66 -14.31
N ALA A 964 7.42 -8.24 -15.03
CA ALA A 964 7.53 -8.68 -16.42
C ALA A 964 8.70 -9.66 -16.74
N MET A 965 9.26 -10.34 -15.74
CA MET A 965 10.27 -11.37 -15.95
C MET A 965 9.66 -12.66 -16.49
N ASN A 966 10.31 -13.28 -17.47
CA ASN A 966 9.78 -14.45 -18.18
C ASN A 966 10.89 -15.50 -18.43
N VAL A 967 10.52 -16.78 -18.47
CA VAL A 967 11.45 -17.89 -18.78
C VAL A 967 11.18 -18.40 -20.19
N ALA A 968 12.08 -18.10 -21.12
CA ALA A 968 12.05 -18.65 -22.47
C ALA A 968 12.59 -20.09 -22.45
N TYR A 969 11.90 -21.00 -23.14
CA TYR A 969 12.33 -22.39 -23.36
C TYR A 969 12.76 -22.64 -24.81
N SER A 970 12.43 -21.71 -25.72
CA SER A 970 12.70 -21.74 -27.16
C SER A 970 12.87 -20.33 -27.73
N ASN A 971 13.36 -20.25 -28.99
CA ASN A 971 13.45 -18.99 -29.73
C ASN A 971 12.07 -18.32 -29.94
N GLN A 972 10.98 -19.08 -29.97
CA GLN A 972 9.65 -18.54 -30.20
C GLN A 972 9.11 -17.82 -28.96
N ASP A 973 9.31 -18.40 -27.77
CA ASP A 973 8.96 -17.76 -26.50
C ASP A 973 9.76 -16.46 -26.32
N LEU A 974 11.06 -16.52 -26.65
CA LEU A 974 11.96 -15.37 -26.59
C LEU A 974 11.49 -14.19 -27.47
N GLU A 975 11.06 -14.46 -28.71
CA GLU A 975 10.47 -13.44 -29.58
C GLU A 975 9.19 -12.85 -28.97
N THR A 976 8.28 -13.69 -28.46
CA THR A 976 7.04 -13.25 -27.80
C THR A 976 7.32 -12.36 -26.59
N TYR A 977 8.25 -12.77 -25.71
CA TYR A 977 8.59 -12.03 -24.49
C TYR A 977 9.37 -10.73 -24.77
N LEU A 978 10.25 -10.71 -25.78
CA LEU A 978 10.98 -9.48 -26.13
C LEU A 978 10.06 -8.42 -26.74
N ASN A 979 9.08 -8.82 -27.56
CA ASN A 979 8.06 -7.90 -28.06
C ASN A 979 7.26 -7.28 -26.89
N ALA A 980 6.75 -8.10 -25.97
CA ALA A 980 6.02 -7.60 -24.79
C ALA A 980 6.89 -6.72 -23.86
N ALA A 981 8.13 -7.14 -23.56
CA ALA A 981 9.04 -6.38 -22.70
C ALA A 981 9.42 -5.00 -23.28
N SER A 982 9.46 -4.87 -24.61
CA SER A 982 9.74 -3.59 -25.28
C SER A 982 8.61 -2.55 -25.12
N GLU A 983 7.39 -2.98 -24.81
CA GLU A 983 6.28 -2.08 -24.45
C GLU A 983 6.42 -1.57 -23.01
N VAL A 984 6.91 -2.42 -22.10
CA VAL A 984 7.09 -2.13 -20.67
C VAL A 984 8.28 -1.22 -20.41
N SER A 985 9.42 -1.43 -21.09
CA SER A 985 10.60 -0.56 -20.95
C SER A 985 11.14 -0.11 -22.30
N ARG A 986 10.81 1.14 -22.66
CA ARG A 986 11.30 1.79 -23.89
C ARG A 986 12.68 2.43 -23.74
N GLU A 987 13.10 2.71 -22.51
CA GLU A 987 14.34 3.45 -22.22
C GLU A 987 15.48 2.57 -21.66
N HIS A 988 15.21 1.32 -21.28
CA HIS A 988 16.24 0.42 -20.74
C HIS A 988 16.33 -0.89 -21.54
N PRO A 989 17.56 -1.39 -21.81
CA PRO A 989 17.73 -2.63 -22.54
C PRO A 989 17.33 -3.86 -21.72
N VAL A 990 16.93 -4.91 -22.44
CA VAL A 990 16.58 -6.20 -21.84
C VAL A 990 17.85 -6.97 -21.50
N VAL A 991 17.85 -7.60 -20.33
CA VAL A 991 18.95 -8.43 -19.85
C VAL A 991 18.52 -9.89 -19.87
N ILE A 992 19.29 -10.75 -20.54
CA ILE A 992 19.04 -12.20 -20.58
C ILE A 992 20.09 -12.92 -19.76
N SER A 993 19.66 -13.91 -18.97
CA SER A 993 20.52 -14.70 -18.08
C SER A 993 20.21 -16.19 -18.23
N LYS A 994 21.21 -17.07 -18.10
CA LYS A 994 21.02 -18.52 -18.14
C LYS A 994 20.18 -18.96 -16.94
N PHE A 995 19.00 -19.54 -17.19
CA PHE A 995 18.16 -20.10 -16.13
C PHE A 995 18.74 -21.44 -15.67
N LEU A 996 18.86 -21.62 -14.35
CA LEU A 996 19.46 -22.80 -13.73
C LEU A 996 18.37 -23.66 -13.09
N THR A 997 17.87 -24.64 -13.83
CA THR A 997 16.91 -25.62 -13.34
C THR A 997 17.50 -26.49 -12.21
N GLU A 998 16.65 -27.01 -11.33
CA GLU A 998 17.02 -27.96 -10.26
C GLU A 998 18.19 -27.46 -9.41
N ALA A 999 18.00 -26.32 -8.75
CA ALA A 999 18.96 -25.70 -7.85
C ALA A 999 18.21 -25.12 -6.65
N LYS A 1000 18.79 -25.18 -5.45
CA LYS A 1000 18.22 -24.48 -4.29
C LYS A 1000 18.47 -22.97 -4.44
N GLU A 1001 17.49 -22.17 -4.02
CA GLU A 1001 17.66 -20.73 -3.82
C GLU A 1001 17.84 -20.47 -2.32
N ILE A 1002 18.68 -19.49 -2.00
CA ILE A 1002 19.07 -19.15 -0.63
C ILE A 1002 19.08 -17.63 -0.51
N ASP A 1003 18.33 -17.11 0.45
CA ASP A 1003 18.23 -15.69 0.78
C ASP A 1003 19.11 -15.38 2.00
N VAL A 1004 19.84 -14.28 1.96
CA VAL A 1004 20.83 -13.92 2.98
C VAL A 1004 20.70 -12.45 3.33
N ASP A 1005 20.14 -12.19 4.51
CA ASP A 1005 20.00 -10.84 5.08
C ASP A 1005 21.19 -10.54 5.98
N ALA A 1006 21.77 -9.35 5.87
CA ALA A 1006 22.93 -8.96 6.67
C ALA A 1006 22.95 -7.46 6.97
N VAL A 1007 23.68 -7.12 8.03
CA VAL A 1007 24.00 -5.74 8.40
C VAL A 1007 25.51 -5.59 8.40
N ALA A 1008 26.00 -4.47 7.87
CA ALA A 1008 27.43 -4.15 7.86
C ALA A 1008 27.72 -2.72 8.35
N ALA A 1009 28.97 -2.47 8.72
CA ALA A 1009 29.54 -1.15 8.94
C ALA A 1009 30.96 -1.10 8.34
N ASP A 1010 31.20 -0.13 7.46
CA ASP A 1010 32.44 0.01 6.68
C ASP A 1010 32.82 -1.30 5.96
N GLY A 1011 31.81 -1.97 5.39
CA GLY A 1011 31.93 -3.26 4.72
C GLY A 1011 32.24 -4.47 5.62
N ARG A 1012 32.30 -4.30 6.95
CA ARG A 1012 32.43 -5.41 7.93
C ARG A 1012 31.05 -5.88 8.36
N ILE A 1013 30.78 -7.19 8.31
CA ILE A 1013 29.51 -7.77 8.78
C ILE A 1013 29.37 -7.61 10.29
N LEU A 1014 28.22 -7.10 10.74
CA LEU A 1014 27.80 -7.01 12.13
C LEU A 1014 26.95 -8.21 12.53
N CYS A 1015 25.92 -8.54 11.74
CA CYS A 1015 25.10 -9.74 11.90
C CYS A 1015 24.61 -10.22 10.53
N MET A 1016 24.31 -11.52 10.43
CA MET A 1016 23.76 -12.13 9.21
C MET A 1016 22.80 -13.28 9.54
N ALA A 1017 21.75 -13.40 8.73
CA ALA A 1017 20.82 -14.51 8.70
C ALA A 1017 20.94 -15.23 7.35
N VAL A 1018 20.76 -16.55 7.35
CA VAL A 1018 20.65 -17.35 6.11
C VAL A 1018 19.30 -18.07 6.16
N SER A 1019 18.60 -18.06 5.04
CA SER A 1019 17.28 -18.65 4.88
C SER A 1019 17.29 -19.52 3.63
N GLU A 1020 16.98 -20.80 3.76
CA GLU A 1020 16.84 -21.67 2.58
C GLU A 1020 15.39 -21.67 2.08
N HIS A 1021 15.21 -21.73 0.76
CA HIS A 1021 13.90 -21.91 0.16
C HIS A 1021 13.52 -23.39 0.18
N VAL A 1022 12.22 -23.69 0.33
CA VAL A 1022 11.68 -25.04 0.11
C VAL A 1022 11.52 -25.31 -1.39
N GLU A 1023 11.11 -24.30 -2.14
CA GLU A 1023 10.97 -24.30 -3.59
C GLU A 1023 12.33 -24.15 -4.29
N ASN A 1024 12.45 -24.69 -5.51
CA ASN A 1024 13.66 -24.53 -6.31
C ASN A 1024 13.74 -23.14 -6.95
N ALA A 1025 14.97 -22.70 -7.24
CA ALA A 1025 15.24 -21.46 -7.96
C ALA A 1025 14.42 -21.36 -9.25
N GLY A 1026 13.64 -20.29 -9.38
CA GLY A 1026 12.61 -20.16 -10.41
C GLY A 1026 11.21 -19.85 -9.86
N VAL A 1027 10.95 -20.14 -8.59
CA VAL A 1027 9.92 -19.47 -7.80
C VAL A 1027 10.56 -18.23 -7.17
N HIS A 1028 10.00 -17.05 -7.43
CA HIS A 1028 10.52 -15.78 -6.90
C HIS A 1028 10.51 -15.77 -5.36
N SER A 1029 11.58 -15.28 -4.71
CA SER A 1029 11.79 -15.33 -3.25
C SER A 1029 10.62 -14.87 -2.37
N GLY A 1030 9.85 -13.87 -2.82
CA GLY A 1030 8.62 -13.47 -2.13
C GLY A 1030 7.51 -14.52 -2.10
N ASP A 1031 7.38 -15.31 -3.17
CA ASP A 1031 6.43 -16.43 -3.31
C ASP A 1031 7.02 -17.77 -2.82
N ALA A 1032 8.25 -17.76 -2.30
CA ALA A 1032 8.89 -18.94 -1.71
C ALA A 1032 8.57 -19.08 -0.21
N THR A 1033 8.58 -20.31 0.26
CA THR A 1033 8.60 -20.71 1.67
C THR A 1033 10.04 -20.64 2.18
N LEU A 1034 10.30 -19.88 3.24
CA LEU A 1034 11.64 -19.68 3.81
C LEU A 1034 11.80 -20.45 5.13
N VAL A 1035 12.96 -21.08 5.34
CA VAL A 1035 13.31 -21.79 6.59
C VAL A 1035 14.58 -21.20 7.20
N THR A 1036 14.50 -20.79 8.48
CA THR A 1036 15.58 -20.11 9.21
C THR A 1036 15.67 -20.63 10.65
N PRO A 1037 16.87 -20.97 11.18
CA PRO A 1037 18.12 -21.19 10.46
C PRO A 1037 17.99 -22.36 9.45
N PRO A 1038 18.86 -22.45 8.43
CA PRO A 1038 18.73 -23.44 7.36
C PRO A 1038 18.96 -24.87 7.89
N GLN A 1039 18.29 -25.85 7.30
CA GLN A 1039 18.21 -27.23 7.80
C GLN A 1039 18.85 -28.26 6.85
N ASP A 1040 18.89 -28.02 5.53
CA ASP A 1040 19.57 -28.91 4.56
C ASP A 1040 20.94 -28.40 4.08
N LEU A 1041 21.36 -27.19 4.48
CA LEU A 1041 22.64 -26.61 4.05
C LEU A 1041 23.81 -27.21 4.84
N ASN A 1042 24.82 -27.73 4.13
CA ASN A 1042 26.03 -28.24 4.76
C ASN A 1042 26.99 -27.11 5.16
N ALA A 1043 27.87 -27.38 6.14
CA ALA A 1043 28.76 -26.37 6.71
C ALA A 1043 29.77 -25.77 5.72
N GLU A 1044 30.22 -26.53 4.72
CA GLU A 1044 31.09 -26.03 3.63
C GLU A 1044 30.37 -24.96 2.80
N THR A 1045 29.09 -25.21 2.47
CA THR A 1045 28.23 -24.26 1.77
C THR A 1045 28.00 -23.02 2.64
N LEU A 1046 27.71 -23.20 3.93
CA LEU A 1046 27.43 -22.10 4.86
C LEU A 1046 28.63 -21.16 5.05
N GLU A 1047 29.85 -21.69 5.15
CA GLU A 1047 31.07 -20.88 5.21
C GLU A 1047 31.39 -20.22 3.85
N ALA A 1048 31.08 -20.88 2.73
CA ALA A 1048 31.21 -20.29 1.41
C ALA A 1048 30.20 -19.13 1.20
N ILE A 1049 28.98 -19.22 1.75
CA ILE A 1049 28.02 -18.11 1.82
C ILE A 1049 28.63 -16.96 2.62
N LYS A 1050 29.06 -17.22 3.88
CA LYS A 1050 29.64 -16.23 4.80
C LYS A 1050 30.79 -15.45 4.15
N ARG A 1051 31.70 -16.15 3.45
CA ARG A 1051 32.78 -15.52 2.67
C ARG A 1051 32.24 -14.59 1.57
N ILE A 1052 31.28 -15.02 0.76
CA ILE A 1052 30.68 -14.20 -0.31
C ILE A 1052 29.99 -12.97 0.27
N THR A 1053 29.26 -13.11 1.39
CA THR A 1053 28.60 -12.00 2.10
C THR A 1053 29.62 -10.95 2.56
N CYS A 1054 30.73 -11.38 3.19
CA CYS A 1054 31.83 -10.50 3.59
C CYS A 1054 32.53 -9.83 2.40
N ASP A 1055 32.82 -10.57 1.32
CA ASP A 1055 33.44 -10.02 0.12
C ASP A 1055 32.54 -8.99 -0.58
N LEU A 1056 31.22 -9.19 -0.60
CA LEU A 1056 30.27 -8.23 -1.16
C LEU A 1056 30.16 -6.96 -0.32
N ALA A 1057 29.97 -7.08 0.99
CA ALA A 1057 29.91 -5.94 1.90
C ALA A 1057 31.17 -5.08 1.80
N SER A 1058 32.36 -5.72 1.74
CA SER A 1058 33.65 -5.05 1.62
C SER A 1058 33.90 -4.34 0.27
N VAL A 1059 33.19 -4.67 -0.80
CA VAL A 1059 33.38 -4.02 -2.12
C VAL A 1059 32.32 -2.95 -2.40
N LEU A 1060 31.11 -3.16 -1.88
CA LEU A 1060 30.04 -2.17 -1.92
C LEU A 1060 30.16 -1.11 -0.80
N ASP A 1061 31.13 -1.27 0.12
CA ASP A 1061 31.38 -0.37 1.25
C ASP A 1061 30.10 -0.15 2.09
N VAL A 1062 29.48 -1.26 2.49
CA VAL A 1062 28.14 -1.27 3.06
C VAL A 1062 28.17 -0.82 4.53
N THR A 1063 27.33 0.18 4.84
CA THR A 1063 27.04 0.66 6.19
C THR A 1063 25.53 0.77 6.37
N GLY A 1064 24.95 -0.18 7.10
CA GLY A 1064 23.50 -0.41 7.20
C GLY A 1064 23.09 -1.79 6.69
N PRO A 1065 21.81 -1.96 6.29
CA PRO A 1065 21.25 -3.25 5.90
C PRO A 1065 21.53 -3.57 4.42
N PHE A 1066 21.73 -4.85 4.12
CA PHE A 1066 21.69 -5.37 2.76
C PHE A 1066 21.17 -6.82 2.73
N ASN A 1067 20.85 -7.28 1.54
CA ASN A 1067 20.36 -8.62 1.25
C ASN A 1067 21.04 -9.15 -0.02
N MET A 1068 21.26 -10.46 -0.11
CA MET A 1068 21.80 -11.10 -1.31
C MET A 1068 21.15 -12.47 -1.53
N GLN A 1069 20.88 -12.79 -2.81
CA GLN A 1069 20.27 -14.05 -3.20
C GLN A 1069 21.26 -14.94 -3.95
N LEU A 1070 21.29 -16.22 -3.61
CA LEU A 1070 22.22 -17.21 -4.14
C LEU A 1070 21.49 -18.41 -4.75
N ILE A 1071 22.00 -18.91 -5.86
CA ILE A 1071 21.67 -20.23 -6.40
C ILE A 1071 22.75 -21.22 -5.96
N ALA A 1072 22.35 -22.31 -5.33
CA ALA A 1072 23.22 -23.42 -4.92
C ALA A 1072 22.95 -24.66 -5.79
N LYS A 1073 23.97 -25.13 -6.51
CA LYS A 1073 23.91 -26.39 -7.27
C LYS A 1073 25.28 -27.07 -7.33
N ASN A 1074 25.33 -28.37 -7.02
CA ASN A 1074 26.56 -29.18 -7.07
C ASN A 1074 27.73 -28.59 -6.26
N ASN A 1075 27.46 -28.04 -5.07
CA ASN A 1075 28.37 -27.23 -4.23
C ASN A 1075 28.93 -25.94 -4.88
N GLU A 1076 28.51 -25.56 -6.09
CA GLU A 1076 28.73 -24.21 -6.61
C GLU A 1076 27.65 -23.23 -6.11
N LEU A 1077 28.09 -22.09 -5.57
CA LEU A 1077 27.24 -20.95 -5.24
C LEU A 1077 27.37 -19.87 -6.31
N LYS A 1078 26.24 -19.31 -6.78
CA LYS A 1078 26.19 -18.25 -7.80
C LYS A 1078 25.25 -17.13 -7.37
N VAL A 1079 25.73 -15.89 -7.40
CA VAL A 1079 24.94 -14.71 -7.00
C VAL A 1079 23.90 -14.37 -8.06
N ILE A 1080 22.64 -14.22 -7.65
CA ILE A 1080 21.55 -13.70 -8.47
C ILE A 1080 21.66 -12.17 -8.52
N GLU A 1081 21.57 -11.55 -7.35
CA GLU A 1081 21.50 -10.10 -7.10
C GLU A 1081 21.98 -9.76 -5.68
N CYS A 1082 22.18 -8.46 -5.42
CA CYS A 1082 22.44 -7.88 -4.11
C CYS A 1082 21.60 -6.60 -3.96
N ASN A 1083 20.77 -6.55 -2.92
CA ASN A 1083 19.90 -5.45 -2.58
C ASN A 1083 20.53 -4.64 -1.44
N VAL A 1084 21.05 -3.43 -1.71
CA VAL A 1084 21.74 -2.60 -0.71
C VAL A 1084 20.74 -1.75 0.09
N ARG A 1085 19.83 -2.47 0.76
CA ARG A 1085 18.73 -1.99 1.61
C ARG A 1085 18.18 -3.18 2.40
N VAL A 1086 17.21 -2.96 3.29
CA VAL A 1086 16.42 -4.07 3.85
C VAL A 1086 15.73 -4.89 2.74
N SER A 1087 15.50 -6.17 3.03
CA SER A 1087 14.63 -7.07 2.26
C SER A 1087 13.27 -7.21 2.94
N ARG A 1088 12.36 -7.99 2.34
CA ARG A 1088 11.10 -8.37 2.98
C ARG A 1088 11.26 -9.39 4.11
N SER A 1089 12.39 -10.09 4.16
CA SER A 1089 12.69 -11.17 5.09
C SER A 1089 13.27 -10.63 6.42
N PHE A 1090 13.73 -9.38 6.48
CA PHE A 1090 14.24 -8.71 7.69
C PHE A 1090 13.33 -8.83 8.95
N PRO A 1091 12.00 -8.59 8.87
CA PRO A 1091 11.09 -8.78 10.00
C PRO A 1091 10.97 -10.25 10.44
N PHE A 1092 11.05 -11.19 9.50
CA PHE A 1092 10.96 -12.62 9.76
C PHE A 1092 12.24 -13.15 10.42
N VAL A 1093 13.42 -12.84 9.86
CA VAL A 1093 14.70 -13.29 10.44
C VAL A 1093 14.96 -12.65 11.80
N SER A 1094 14.59 -11.36 12.00
CA SER A 1094 14.76 -10.69 13.29
C SER A 1094 13.95 -11.36 14.42
N LYS A 1095 12.70 -11.76 14.14
CA LYS A 1095 11.83 -12.49 15.09
C LYS A 1095 12.25 -13.96 15.26
N THR A 1096 12.88 -14.55 14.25
CA THR A 1096 13.34 -15.96 14.27
C THR A 1096 14.65 -16.13 15.03
N LEU A 1097 15.52 -15.13 15.00
CA LEU A 1097 16.85 -15.14 15.62
C LEU A 1097 16.92 -14.34 16.94
N ASP A 1098 15.80 -13.76 17.38
CA ASP A 1098 15.67 -12.88 18.55
C ASP A 1098 16.72 -11.74 18.59
N HIS A 1099 17.00 -11.18 17.42
CA HIS A 1099 17.94 -10.08 17.22
C HIS A 1099 17.35 -9.03 16.28
N ASP A 1100 17.37 -7.77 16.67
CA ASP A 1100 16.82 -6.66 15.88
C ASP A 1100 17.85 -6.17 14.85
N PHE A 1101 17.78 -6.72 13.63
CA PHE A 1101 18.66 -6.33 12.50
C PHE A 1101 18.46 -4.85 12.15
N VAL A 1102 17.26 -4.29 12.32
CA VAL A 1102 16.95 -2.90 11.99
C VAL A 1102 17.60 -1.95 13.00
N ALA A 1103 17.52 -2.24 14.30
CA ALA A 1103 18.22 -1.45 15.31
C ALA A 1103 19.75 -1.51 15.14
N THR A 1104 20.31 -2.69 14.86
CA THR A 1104 21.74 -2.86 14.54
C THR A 1104 22.15 -2.04 13.31
N ALA A 1105 21.33 -2.06 12.25
CA ALA A 1105 21.55 -1.27 11.03
C ALA A 1105 21.43 0.24 11.26
N THR A 1106 20.42 0.70 12.01
CA THR A 1106 20.21 2.12 12.32
C THR A 1106 21.40 2.69 13.12
N ARG A 1107 21.95 1.94 14.08
CA ARG A 1107 23.15 2.34 14.84
C ARG A 1107 24.36 2.52 13.93
N ALA A 1108 24.62 1.56 13.03
CA ALA A 1108 25.69 1.66 12.03
C ALA A 1108 25.51 2.87 11.11
N ILE A 1109 24.29 3.10 10.60
CA ILE A 1109 23.94 4.23 9.71
C ILE A 1109 24.23 5.60 10.36
N VAL A 1110 24.03 5.73 11.67
CA VAL A 1110 24.32 6.99 12.41
C VAL A 1110 25.74 7.06 12.98
N GLY A 1111 26.63 6.14 12.60
CA GLY A 1111 28.05 6.16 12.95
C GLY A 1111 28.38 5.72 14.39
N LEU A 1112 27.53 4.92 15.02
CA LEU A 1112 27.85 4.26 16.30
C LEU A 1112 28.64 2.98 16.05
N ASP A 1113 29.63 2.71 16.89
CA ASP A 1113 30.32 1.43 16.90
C ASP A 1113 29.40 0.35 17.51
N VAL A 1114 29.38 -0.83 16.89
CA VAL A 1114 28.47 -1.93 17.23
C VAL A 1114 29.23 -3.24 17.16
N GLU A 1115 29.26 -3.97 18.28
CA GLU A 1115 29.92 -5.27 18.36
C GLU A 1115 29.20 -6.31 17.46
N PRO A 1116 29.93 -7.02 16.56
CA PRO A 1116 29.35 -8.07 15.74
C PRO A 1116 28.80 -9.24 16.57
N LEU A 1117 27.65 -9.78 16.15
CA LEU A 1117 26.97 -10.91 16.78
C LEU A 1117 26.71 -12.03 15.76
N ASP A 1118 27.26 -13.21 16.01
CA ASP A 1118 27.00 -14.41 15.20
C ASP A 1118 25.69 -15.07 15.64
N VAL A 1119 24.62 -14.77 14.89
CA VAL A 1119 23.27 -15.34 15.05
C VAL A 1119 22.98 -16.47 14.06
N LEU A 1120 23.97 -16.88 13.27
CA LEU A 1120 23.80 -17.73 12.07
C LEU A 1120 23.22 -19.12 12.37
N HIS A 1121 23.45 -19.62 13.59
CA HIS A 1121 23.03 -20.94 14.06
C HIS A 1121 21.65 -20.93 14.75
N GLY A 1122 21.02 -19.76 14.89
CA GLY A 1122 19.73 -19.61 15.56
C GLY A 1122 19.77 -19.73 17.09
N VAL A 1123 18.57 -19.61 17.69
CA VAL A 1123 18.37 -19.54 19.15
C VAL A 1123 17.61 -20.74 19.71
N GLY A 1124 17.78 -21.91 19.08
CA GLY A 1124 17.12 -23.17 19.49
C GLY A 1124 15.67 -23.35 19.02
N LYS A 1125 15.17 -22.46 18.16
CA LYS A 1125 13.86 -22.56 17.48
C LYS A 1125 14.04 -22.50 15.97
N VAL A 1126 13.12 -23.11 15.21
CA VAL A 1126 13.05 -22.96 13.75
C VAL A 1126 11.85 -22.10 13.39
N GLY A 1127 12.10 -21.03 12.62
CA GLY A 1127 11.06 -20.23 11.97
C GLY A 1127 10.83 -20.71 10.53
N VAL A 1128 9.57 -20.75 10.11
CA VAL A 1128 9.18 -20.98 8.72
C VAL A 1128 8.18 -19.91 8.28
N LYS A 1129 8.50 -19.20 7.20
CA LYS A 1129 7.62 -18.24 6.52
C LYS A 1129 6.99 -18.91 5.30
N VAL A 1130 5.67 -18.77 5.15
CA VAL A 1130 4.88 -19.22 3.99
C VAL A 1130 4.20 -18.00 3.34
N PRO A 1131 4.16 -17.89 2.00
CA PRO A 1131 3.46 -16.81 1.30
C PRO A 1131 1.93 -16.90 1.43
N GLN A 1132 1.26 -15.75 1.46
CA GLN A 1132 -0.20 -15.62 1.35
C GLN A 1132 -0.58 -15.15 -0.06
N PHE A 1133 -1.49 -15.86 -0.71
CA PHE A 1133 -2.00 -15.51 -2.05
C PHE A 1133 -3.47 -15.08 -2.01
N SER A 1134 -3.86 -14.26 -2.99
CA SER A 1134 -5.22 -13.74 -3.17
C SER A 1134 -5.93 -14.26 -4.44
N PHE A 1135 -5.48 -15.38 -5.01
CA PHE A 1135 -6.02 -15.96 -6.25
C PHE A 1135 -7.55 -16.14 -6.25
N SER A 1136 -8.16 -16.43 -5.10
CA SER A 1136 -9.62 -16.58 -4.94
C SER A 1136 -10.42 -15.29 -5.20
N ARG A 1137 -9.78 -14.11 -5.13
CA ARG A 1137 -10.39 -12.82 -5.50
C ARG A 1137 -10.14 -12.45 -6.97
N LEU A 1138 -9.20 -13.14 -7.62
CA LEU A 1138 -8.70 -12.83 -8.96
C LEU A 1138 -9.23 -13.84 -9.97
N ALA A 1139 -10.55 -13.79 -10.21
CA ALA A 1139 -11.21 -14.69 -11.16
C ALA A 1139 -10.54 -14.68 -12.54
N GLY A 1140 -10.14 -15.86 -13.01
CA GLY A 1140 -9.36 -16.07 -14.24
C GLY A 1140 -7.84 -16.19 -14.04
N ALA A 1141 -7.30 -15.88 -12.86
CA ALA A 1141 -5.87 -16.06 -12.57
C ALA A 1141 -5.43 -17.52 -12.73
N ASP A 1142 -4.24 -17.71 -13.28
CA ASP A 1142 -3.60 -19.03 -13.31
C ASP A 1142 -2.90 -19.26 -11.97
N VAL A 1143 -3.20 -20.37 -11.29
CA VAL A 1143 -2.71 -20.66 -9.93
C VAL A 1143 -1.37 -21.39 -10.04
N GLN A 1144 -0.37 -20.67 -10.52
CA GLN A 1144 0.99 -21.16 -10.76
C GLN A 1144 2.02 -20.18 -10.19
N LEU A 1145 3.10 -20.73 -9.62
CA LEU A 1145 4.25 -19.94 -9.13
C LEU A 1145 5.28 -19.79 -10.25
N GLY A 1146 6.02 -18.67 -10.25
CA GLY A 1146 7.04 -18.39 -11.26
C GLY A 1146 8.04 -17.32 -10.85
N VAL A 1147 8.71 -16.73 -11.84
CA VAL A 1147 9.80 -15.75 -11.65
C VAL A 1147 9.31 -14.32 -11.40
N GLU A 1148 8.02 -14.06 -11.61
CA GLU A 1148 7.34 -12.83 -11.19
C GLU A 1148 6.51 -13.14 -9.93
N MET A 1149 6.60 -12.27 -8.92
CA MET A 1149 5.90 -12.42 -7.64
C MET A 1149 4.39 -12.19 -7.76
N ALA A 1150 3.58 -13.05 -7.15
CA ALA A 1150 2.12 -12.98 -7.10
C ALA A 1150 1.51 -12.98 -5.69
N SER A 1151 2.28 -13.26 -4.63
CA SER A 1151 1.80 -13.22 -3.24
C SER A 1151 1.52 -11.80 -2.74
N THR A 1152 0.49 -11.68 -1.89
CA THR A 1152 0.00 -10.40 -1.34
C THR A 1152 0.37 -10.19 0.13
N GLY A 1153 1.09 -11.13 0.72
CA GLY A 1153 1.54 -11.09 2.12
C GLY A 1153 2.23 -12.39 2.52
N GLU A 1154 2.47 -12.58 3.81
CA GLU A 1154 3.14 -13.76 4.36
C GLU A 1154 2.67 -14.10 5.77
N VAL A 1155 2.88 -15.35 6.19
CA VAL A 1155 2.71 -15.80 7.57
C VAL A 1155 3.96 -16.55 8.02
N ALA A 1156 4.48 -16.22 9.20
CA ALA A 1156 5.58 -16.93 9.83
C ALA A 1156 5.11 -17.67 11.08
N CYS A 1157 5.59 -18.91 11.28
CA CYS A 1157 5.36 -19.69 12.49
C CYS A 1157 6.65 -20.33 13.01
N PHE A 1158 6.63 -20.70 14.29
CA PHE A 1158 7.78 -21.26 15.00
C PHE A 1158 7.49 -22.67 15.53
N GLY A 1159 8.52 -23.49 15.62
CA GLY A 1159 8.46 -24.82 16.21
C GLY A 1159 9.84 -25.35 16.58
N ASP A 1160 9.86 -26.50 17.25
CA ASP A 1160 11.07 -27.23 17.65
C ASP A 1160 11.81 -27.78 16.42
N ASN A 1161 11.12 -27.89 15.29
CA ASN A 1161 11.65 -28.34 14.01
C ASN A 1161 10.85 -27.75 12.83
N ARG A 1162 11.44 -27.80 11.63
CA ARG A 1162 10.82 -27.27 10.40
C ARG A 1162 9.46 -27.88 10.04
N TYR A 1163 9.17 -29.14 10.36
CA TYR A 1163 7.89 -29.77 9.99
C TYR A 1163 6.72 -29.21 10.81
N GLU A 1164 6.95 -29.02 12.12
CA GLU A 1164 5.99 -28.37 13.00
C GLU A 1164 5.76 -26.90 12.62
N ALA A 1165 6.84 -26.15 12.40
CA ALA A 1165 6.78 -24.75 12.01
C ALA A 1165 6.07 -24.55 10.65
N TYR A 1166 6.38 -25.39 9.64
CA TYR A 1166 5.74 -25.37 8.33
C TYR A 1166 4.25 -25.75 8.41
N LEU A 1167 3.89 -26.78 9.18
CA LEU A 1167 2.49 -27.18 9.33
C LEU A 1167 1.65 -26.06 9.96
N LYS A 1168 2.16 -25.41 11.03
CA LYS A 1168 1.53 -24.22 11.62
C LYS A 1168 1.38 -23.10 10.58
N ALA A 1169 2.46 -22.75 9.87
CA ALA A 1169 2.44 -21.66 8.88
C ALA A 1169 1.42 -21.93 7.76
N MET A 1170 1.38 -23.16 7.21
CA MET A 1170 0.38 -23.58 6.23
C MET A 1170 -1.05 -23.48 6.77
N MET A 1171 -1.33 -24.01 7.97
CA MET A 1171 -2.65 -23.90 8.58
C MET A 1171 -3.08 -22.43 8.75
N SER A 1172 -2.13 -21.54 9.08
CA SER A 1172 -2.39 -20.11 9.24
C SER A 1172 -2.60 -19.33 7.93
N THR A 1173 -2.22 -19.85 6.76
CA THR A 1173 -2.62 -19.27 5.46
C THR A 1173 -4.03 -19.69 5.00
N GLY A 1174 -4.72 -20.51 5.82
CA GLY A 1174 -6.03 -21.06 5.54
C GLY A 1174 -6.00 -22.48 4.93
N PHE A 1175 -4.84 -23.13 4.83
CA PHE A 1175 -4.74 -24.51 4.36
C PHE A 1175 -5.48 -25.47 5.31
N GLN A 1176 -6.48 -26.17 4.78
CA GLN A 1176 -7.16 -27.23 5.51
C GLN A 1176 -6.53 -28.59 5.18
N ILE A 1177 -6.09 -29.30 6.22
CA ILE A 1177 -5.59 -30.68 6.09
C ILE A 1177 -6.73 -31.55 5.53
N PRO A 1178 -6.53 -32.27 4.41
CA PRO A 1178 -7.57 -33.12 3.83
C PRO A 1178 -7.95 -34.23 4.82
N LYS A 1179 -9.24 -34.57 4.90
CA LYS A 1179 -9.73 -35.61 5.83
C LYS A 1179 -9.90 -37.00 5.19
N ASN A 1180 -10.22 -37.04 3.90
CA ASN A 1180 -10.74 -38.27 3.26
C ASN A 1180 -9.93 -38.72 2.02
N ALA A 1181 -9.55 -37.78 1.14
CA ALA A 1181 -9.05 -38.10 -0.20
C ALA A 1181 -8.06 -37.05 -0.72
N VAL A 1182 -7.19 -37.48 -1.64
CA VAL A 1182 -6.15 -36.64 -2.28
C VAL A 1182 -6.14 -36.94 -3.79
N LEU A 1183 -6.02 -35.91 -4.63
CA LEU A 1183 -5.87 -36.04 -6.08
C LEU A 1183 -4.41 -35.80 -6.49
N LEU A 1184 -3.85 -36.74 -7.27
CA LEU A 1184 -2.46 -36.72 -7.73
C LEU A 1184 -2.41 -36.52 -9.25
N SER A 1185 -1.77 -35.45 -9.72
CA SER A 1185 -1.48 -35.26 -11.14
C SER A 1185 -0.08 -34.69 -11.30
N ILE A 1186 0.87 -35.54 -11.70
CA ILE A 1186 2.29 -35.21 -11.70
C ILE A 1186 2.83 -35.43 -13.11
N GLY A 1187 3.44 -34.41 -13.72
CA GLY A 1187 3.92 -34.48 -15.10
C GLY A 1187 5.16 -35.36 -15.26
N SER A 1188 6.26 -34.98 -14.61
CA SER A 1188 7.58 -35.58 -14.85
C SER A 1188 7.75 -36.95 -14.18
N PHE A 1189 8.44 -37.88 -14.86
CA PHE A 1189 8.82 -39.17 -14.27
C PHE A 1189 9.72 -38.99 -13.03
N LYS A 1190 10.59 -37.97 -13.03
CA LYS A 1190 11.45 -37.65 -11.89
C LYS A 1190 10.63 -37.35 -10.63
N HIS A 1191 9.68 -36.41 -10.70
CA HIS A 1191 8.88 -36.04 -9.54
C HIS A 1191 7.98 -37.20 -9.09
N LYS A 1192 7.56 -38.09 -10.01
CA LYS A 1192 6.82 -39.31 -9.65
C LYS A 1192 7.65 -40.27 -8.79
N MET A 1193 8.90 -40.51 -9.16
CA MET A 1193 9.87 -41.29 -8.38
C MET A 1193 10.20 -40.63 -7.04
N GLU A 1194 10.38 -39.32 -7.04
CA GLU A 1194 10.75 -38.49 -5.88
C GLU A 1194 9.65 -38.47 -4.80
N LEU A 1195 8.38 -38.33 -5.20
CA LEU A 1195 7.22 -38.31 -4.30
C LEU A 1195 6.69 -39.69 -3.90
N LEU A 1196 7.24 -40.78 -4.47
CA LEU A 1196 6.81 -42.16 -4.18
C LEU A 1196 6.84 -42.55 -2.69
N PRO A 1197 7.83 -42.14 -1.85
CA PRO A 1197 7.80 -42.40 -0.42
C PRO A 1197 6.61 -41.70 0.27
N SER A 1198 6.48 -40.39 0.07
CA SER A 1198 5.40 -39.57 0.66
C SER A 1198 4.01 -40.06 0.26
N ILE A 1199 3.83 -40.51 -0.98
CA ILE A 1199 2.55 -41.04 -1.49
C ILE A 1199 2.25 -42.44 -0.93
N ARG A 1200 3.28 -43.27 -0.67
CA ARG A 1200 3.11 -44.51 0.11
C ARG A 1200 2.71 -44.21 1.55
N ASP A 1201 3.24 -43.16 2.17
CA ASP A 1201 2.88 -42.78 3.53
C ASP A 1201 1.46 -42.21 3.61
N LEU A 1202 1.01 -41.40 2.64
CA LEU A 1202 -0.39 -41.00 2.51
C LEU A 1202 -1.34 -42.21 2.38
N ALA A 1203 -0.94 -43.24 1.63
CA ALA A 1203 -1.71 -44.49 1.52
C ALA A 1203 -1.76 -45.27 2.86
N LYS A 1204 -0.66 -45.32 3.62
CA LYS A 1204 -0.63 -45.92 4.97
C LYS A 1204 -1.51 -45.16 5.97
N MET A 1205 -1.60 -43.83 5.83
CA MET A 1205 -2.48 -42.97 6.64
C MET A 1205 -3.98 -43.15 6.30
N GLY A 1206 -4.33 -44.01 5.32
CA GLY A 1206 -5.72 -44.32 4.98
C GLY A 1206 -6.37 -43.35 3.99
N TYR A 1207 -5.63 -42.38 3.43
CA TYR A 1207 -6.19 -41.46 2.45
C TYR A 1207 -6.60 -42.17 1.15
N LYS A 1208 -7.81 -41.89 0.66
CA LYS A 1208 -8.24 -42.37 -0.64
C LYS A 1208 -7.54 -41.59 -1.76
N LEU A 1209 -6.53 -42.21 -2.37
CA LEU A 1209 -5.77 -41.61 -3.46
C LEU A 1209 -6.53 -41.73 -4.78
N TYR A 1210 -6.71 -40.60 -5.45
CA TYR A 1210 -7.14 -40.48 -6.84
C TYR A 1210 -5.98 -39.96 -7.70
N ALA A 1211 -5.93 -40.29 -9.00
CA ALA A 1211 -4.92 -39.73 -9.89
C ALA A 1211 -5.38 -39.55 -11.34
N SER A 1212 -4.73 -38.63 -12.06
CA SER A 1212 -4.79 -38.61 -13.52
C SER A 1212 -4.15 -39.89 -14.09
N MET A 1213 -4.66 -40.41 -15.23
CA MET A 1213 -4.32 -41.73 -15.79
C MET A 1213 -2.83 -42.11 -15.69
N GLY A 1214 -1.96 -41.43 -16.44
CA GLY A 1214 -0.51 -41.70 -16.42
C GLY A 1214 0.23 -41.35 -15.11
N THR A 1215 -0.45 -40.79 -14.11
CA THR A 1215 0.04 -40.67 -12.73
C THR A 1215 -0.39 -41.89 -11.90
N GLY A 1216 -1.65 -42.32 -12.05
CA GLY A 1216 -2.19 -43.53 -11.42
C GLY A 1216 -1.50 -44.81 -11.88
N ASP A 1217 -1.32 -44.97 -13.20
CA ASP A 1217 -0.65 -46.13 -13.80
C ASP A 1217 0.74 -46.36 -13.17
N PHE A 1218 1.56 -45.31 -13.11
CA PHE A 1218 2.88 -45.34 -12.49
C PHE A 1218 2.83 -45.75 -11.01
N TYR A 1219 1.92 -45.20 -10.21
CA TYR A 1219 1.85 -45.52 -8.79
C TYR A 1219 1.29 -46.92 -8.52
N ALA A 1220 0.38 -47.41 -9.37
CA ALA A 1220 -0.10 -48.78 -9.35
C ALA A 1220 1.02 -49.79 -9.67
N GLU A 1221 1.84 -49.54 -10.70
CA GLU A 1221 3.04 -50.32 -11.01
C GLU A 1221 4.04 -50.35 -9.83
N HIS A 1222 4.15 -49.25 -9.08
CA HIS A 1222 5.00 -49.13 -7.89
C HIS A 1222 4.31 -49.57 -6.58
N GLY A 1223 3.18 -50.30 -6.67
CA GLY A 1223 2.54 -50.98 -5.54
C GLY A 1223 1.70 -50.08 -4.62
N VAL A 1224 1.22 -48.93 -5.11
CA VAL A 1224 0.31 -48.04 -4.38
C VAL A 1224 -1.10 -48.16 -4.98
N ASN A 1225 -2.11 -48.39 -4.15
CA ASN A 1225 -3.50 -48.43 -4.59
C ASN A 1225 -4.01 -47.00 -4.86
N VAL A 1226 -4.30 -46.69 -6.12
CA VAL A 1226 -4.73 -45.36 -6.58
C VAL A 1226 -5.89 -45.49 -7.56
N SER A 1227 -6.98 -44.74 -7.34
CA SER A 1227 -8.14 -44.72 -8.24
C SER A 1227 -7.93 -43.76 -9.41
N ILE A 1228 -7.97 -44.25 -10.65
CA ILE A 1228 -7.88 -43.36 -11.83
C ILE A 1228 -9.12 -42.46 -11.90
N PHE A 1229 -8.91 -41.15 -11.92
CA PHE A 1229 -9.94 -40.13 -12.06
C PHE A 1229 -10.08 -39.76 -13.54
N MET A 1230 -11.14 -40.25 -14.18
CA MET A 1230 -11.54 -39.82 -15.52
C MET A 1230 -12.52 -38.65 -15.41
N SER A 1231 -12.12 -37.48 -15.91
CA SER A 1231 -13.06 -36.38 -16.11
C SER A 1231 -14.11 -36.78 -17.16
N ARG A 1232 -15.40 -36.58 -16.86
CA ARG A 1232 -16.46 -36.60 -17.87
C ARG A 1232 -16.53 -35.23 -18.53
N THR A 1233 -15.67 -35.03 -19.52
CA THR A 1233 -15.82 -33.99 -20.55
C THR A 1233 -16.78 -34.47 -21.64
#